data_AF-A0A496UQS7-F1
#
_entry.id   AF-A0A496UQS7-F1
#
_cell.length_a   1.000
_cell.length_b   1.000
_cell.length_c   1.000
_cell.angle_alpha   90.00
_cell.angle_beta   90.00
_cell.angle_gamma   90.00
#
_symmetry.space_group_name_H-M   'P 1'
#
loop_
_entity.id
_entity.type
_entity.pdbx_description
1 polymer ?
#
loop_
_entity_poly.entity_id
_entity_poly.type
_entity_poly.pdbx_seq_one_letter_code
_entity_poly.pdbx_strand_id
1 'polypeptide(L)'
;MKFIDDKIIFYKEKISSFARHLEIEVGDIKEPGRFLPQFKTKHWGNECNFSIRLLDDDYDSGVVSEIGDKIQWERAGRKVRMYEKDSDDEDGAFEFEVELAEKPIDNVLRFSIQSKEFRFLYQRPLTQKEIDDGGSQPENTIGSYAVYHKTKKHNLTGGKHYRAGKAFHIYRPWVEDSEGTRVWCDLRIDDVSEELTITIPQEFLDTAVYPILVDPTFGYTSVGAITNIYIANFIANRSIMIGRAATLSEDGTLDSLHAAISSGAPDSDYYVALYREDSAGSGSHDKVAGYEKSYNPDGTFETFTAGDEEIVADDYVFGAVGHGDDSGIGPPPQFAGILADTGGASSNIYSETTSEAGSYNTRKSEDPWTETASTSTTEYSLYATYTVGETTANDSRDSEITGQDSANSNRDAEISGEATDNDNRSAEISGVDTTEDARSAEISGQIADNDSRDAEITGTLGATDNRASEMHGVATDNDFRAAELTGSQEANDARASEIIGEAPANDSRDSEITGEISITDNRDAEITGVAGATNSRDTEISGVATINDARSAEITGQLSANDARSFEITGQVVITDSRDAEITGENVDNDARGAEVNGEAVAEDSRDAEISGEIISNSNRSSEITGTLGATDNRASEMHGVATTNDVRSSEITGVATINSSRSAEISGEINQNDSRDAEITGATLTGNSRGAEISGGLIVTDTRAVEIIGEAIINDFRSAEINGTEQAVDSRASEITGIETVFSSRNSEITGILGSSSSRGAEINGQRVNPYCPLPSPYTPKTSPYTRKEGIYSPYPKRNCN
;
A
#
# COMPACT_ATOMS: atom_id res chain seq x y z
N MET A 1 20.11 10.52 27.44
CA MET A 1 19.36 11.82 27.32
C MET A 1 17.95 11.69 27.91
N LYS A 2 16.86 12.20 27.29
CA LYS A 2 15.47 11.75 27.58
C LYS A 2 14.73 11.45 26.27
N PHE A 3 14.10 10.29 26.22
CA PHE A 3 13.15 9.90 25.17
C PHE A 3 11.85 10.70 25.26
N ILE A 4 11.17 10.87 24.12
CA ILE A 4 9.88 11.57 24.00
C ILE A 4 8.93 10.73 23.13
N ASP A 5 7.70 10.52 23.59
CA ASP A 5 6.57 9.92 22.87
C ASP A 5 6.87 8.59 22.13
N ASP A 6 7.55 7.66 22.81
CA ASP A 6 7.94 6.32 22.32
C ASP A 6 8.72 6.33 20.98
N LYS A 7 9.45 7.41 20.72
CA LYS A 7 10.23 7.63 19.50
C LYS A 7 11.72 7.74 19.78
N ILE A 8 12.52 7.33 18.81
CA ILE A 8 13.98 7.34 18.85
C ILE A 8 14.48 8.78 18.67
N ILE A 9 14.18 9.68 19.61
CA ILE A 9 14.62 11.08 19.56
C ILE A 9 15.03 11.51 20.96
N PHE A 10 16.19 12.14 21.03
CA PHE A 10 16.84 12.47 22.29
C PHE A 10 16.97 13.99 22.42
N TYR A 11 16.38 14.54 23.48
CA TYR A 11 16.41 15.98 23.74
C TYR A 11 17.13 16.30 25.06
N LYS A 12 17.95 17.35 25.06
CA LYS A 12 18.61 17.91 26.25
C LYS A 12 18.64 19.43 26.19
N GLU A 13 18.30 20.06 27.31
CA GLU A 13 18.32 21.51 27.49
C GLU A 13 19.44 21.87 28.47
N LYS A 14 20.45 22.63 28.01
CA LYS A 14 21.65 23.02 28.77
C LYS A 14 21.69 24.54 28.94
N ILE A 15 21.25 25.00 30.11
CA ILE A 15 21.18 26.42 30.44
C ILE A 15 22.50 26.87 31.08
N SER A 16 23.56 27.09 30.28
CA SER A 16 24.85 27.65 30.74
C SER A 16 24.67 28.99 31.47
N SER A 17 23.72 29.79 30.98
CA SER A 17 23.07 30.86 31.73
C SER A 17 21.68 31.15 31.15
N PHE A 18 20.80 31.78 31.94
CA PHE A 18 19.47 32.28 31.49
C PHE A 18 19.52 33.17 30.24
N ALA A 19 20.72 33.64 29.86
CA ALA A 19 20.98 34.54 28.75
C ALA A 19 21.62 33.89 27.50
N ARG A 20 22.20 32.68 27.59
CA ARG A 20 22.81 31.97 26.44
C ARG A 20 22.02 30.75 25.95
N HIS A 21 21.35 30.03 26.85
CA HIS A 21 20.35 28.98 26.60
C HIS A 21 20.61 28.11 25.34
N LEU A 22 21.34 27.01 25.54
CA LEU A 22 21.65 26.03 24.51
C LEU A 22 20.72 24.81 24.66
N GLU A 23 20.03 24.44 23.60
CA GLU A 23 19.32 23.15 23.53
C GLU A 23 20.01 22.28 22.48
N ILE A 24 20.17 20.99 22.78
CA ILE A 24 20.71 19.98 21.88
C ILE A 24 19.64 18.92 21.65
N GLU A 25 19.40 18.62 20.39
CA GLU A 25 18.47 17.61 19.89
C GLU A 25 19.28 16.64 19.03
N VAL A 26 19.21 15.34 19.32
CA VAL A 26 19.87 14.27 18.55
C VAL A 26 18.78 13.42 17.88
N GLY A 27 18.95 13.15 16.58
CA GLY A 27 17.88 12.80 15.65
C GLY A 27 17.27 14.04 14.95
N ASP A 28 16.03 13.94 14.47
CA ASP A 28 15.26 15.08 13.97
C ASP A 28 13.80 15.03 14.43
N ILE A 29 13.38 15.97 15.29
CA ILE A 29 12.02 16.03 15.83
C ILE A 29 10.94 16.25 14.76
N LYS A 30 11.31 16.63 13.52
CA LYS A 30 10.38 16.77 12.39
C LYS A 30 10.14 15.47 11.64
N GLU A 31 11.02 14.48 11.78
CA GLU A 31 10.90 13.16 11.16
C GLU A 31 10.73 12.08 12.24
N PRO A 32 9.71 12.17 13.12
CA PRO A 32 9.63 11.38 14.34
C PRO A 32 9.43 9.86 14.17
N GLY A 33 9.34 9.36 12.94
CA GLY A 33 9.34 7.92 12.63
C GLY A 33 10.71 7.38 12.22
N ARG A 34 11.74 8.23 12.15
CA ARG A 34 13.07 7.91 11.62
C ARG A 34 14.15 8.52 12.51
N PHE A 35 15.16 7.73 12.88
CA PHE A 35 16.38 8.32 13.44
C PHE A 35 17.25 8.84 12.31
N LEU A 36 17.98 9.91 12.60
CA LEU A 36 18.94 10.51 11.68
C LEU A 36 20.25 10.69 12.45
N PRO A 37 21.41 10.28 11.91
CA PRO A 37 22.72 10.59 12.48
C PRO A 37 22.97 12.10 12.34
N GLN A 38 22.32 12.84 13.22
CA GLN A 38 22.16 14.28 13.21
C GLN A 38 22.12 14.77 14.65
N PHE A 39 22.74 15.92 14.89
CA PHE A 39 22.35 16.76 16.02
C PHE A 39 22.03 18.18 15.58
N LYS A 40 21.28 18.87 16.44
CA LYS A 40 20.88 20.26 16.29
C LYS A 40 21.16 21.05 17.55
N THR A 41 22.03 22.05 17.45
CA THR A 41 22.22 23.06 18.50
C THR A 41 21.28 24.24 18.26
N LYS A 42 20.58 24.67 19.31
CA LYS A 42 19.71 25.85 19.31
C LYS A 42 20.24 26.85 20.32
N HIS A 43 20.84 27.92 19.82
CA HIS A 43 21.48 28.94 20.67
C HIS A 43 20.53 30.11 20.96
N TRP A 44 20.64 30.65 22.16
CA TRP A 44 19.84 31.77 22.65
C TRP A 44 18.32 31.52 22.51
N GLY A 45 17.84 30.34 22.91
CA GLY A 45 16.42 29.97 22.78
C GLY A 45 15.99 29.89 21.31
N ASN A 46 16.72 29.09 20.52
CA ASN A 46 16.47 28.84 19.10
C ASN A 46 16.41 30.10 18.20
N GLU A 47 17.12 31.16 18.59
CA GLU A 47 17.26 32.36 17.76
C GLU A 47 18.18 32.09 16.58
N CYS A 48 19.37 31.55 16.87
CA CYS A 48 20.25 30.92 15.91
C CYS A 48 20.20 29.41 16.14
N ASN A 49 20.37 28.61 15.09
CA ASN A 49 20.54 27.17 15.24
C ASN A 49 21.45 26.62 14.13
N PHE A 50 22.09 25.51 14.43
CA PHE A 50 22.88 24.73 13.49
C PHE A 50 22.47 23.28 13.66
N SER A 51 22.24 22.56 12.57
CA SER A 51 22.26 21.10 12.59
C SER A 51 23.21 20.60 11.54
N ILE A 52 23.88 19.51 11.88
CA ILE A 52 24.73 18.74 11.00
C ILE A 52 24.25 17.30 11.05
N ARG A 53 24.12 16.68 9.88
CA ARG A 53 23.74 15.29 9.67
C ARG A 53 24.79 14.67 8.77
N LEU A 54 25.34 13.52 9.13
CA LEU A 54 26.17 12.74 8.18
C LEU A 54 25.31 12.51 6.93
N LEU A 55 25.80 12.89 5.75
CA LEU A 55 25.17 12.47 4.50
C LEU A 55 25.55 11.02 4.30
N ASP A 56 24.76 10.19 4.95
CA ASP A 56 24.60 8.82 4.54
C ASP A 56 23.54 8.77 3.44
N ASP A 57 23.68 7.80 2.54
CA ASP A 57 22.61 7.52 1.60
C ASP A 57 21.41 7.00 2.39
N ASP A 58 21.54 5.96 3.25
CA ASP A 58 20.46 5.48 4.13
C ASP A 58 20.56 5.92 5.60
N TYR A 59 19.40 6.22 6.18
CA TYR A 59 19.19 6.56 7.59
C TYR A 59 18.16 5.67 8.29
N ASP A 60 17.17 5.20 7.51
CA ASP A 60 16.05 4.39 7.96
C ASP A 60 16.54 2.99 8.37
N SER A 61 17.52 2.47 7.64
CA SER A 61 18.11 1.16 7.84
C SER A 61 18.99 1.05 9.10
N GLY A 62 19.75 2.11 9.40
CA GLY A 62 20.83 2.05 10.40
C GLY A 62 20.36 1.90 11.85
N VAL A 63 21.04 1.02 12.59
CA VAL A 63 20.68 0.61 13.96
C VAL A 63 21.09 1.67 14.97
N VAL A 64 20.15 2.08 15.84
CA VAL A 64 20.40 3.06 16.91
C VAL A 64 20.52 2.38 18.26
N SER A 65 21.54 2.75 19.03
CA SER A 65 21.74 2.29 20.41
C SER A 65 22.17 3.43 21.36
N GLU A 66 21.80 3.32 22.64
CA GLU A 66 22.29 4.19 23.72
C GLU A 66 23.41 3.43 24.45
N ILE A 67 24.66 3.87 24.28
CA ILE A 67 25.87 3.26 24.86
C ILE A 67 26.42 4.23 25.90
N GLY A 68 26.07 4.00 27.16
CA GLY A 68 26.39 4.93 28.25
C GLY A 68 25.60 6.23 28.11
N ASP A 69 26.29 7.33 27.82
CA ASP A 69 25.69 8.62 27.47
C ASP A 69 25.82 8.98 25.97
N LYS A 70 26.47 8.12 25.18
CA LYS A 70 26.63 8.24 23.73
C LYS A 70 25.39 7.68 23.02
N ILE A 71 24.89 8.40 22.01
CA ILE A 71 23.94 7.85 21.04
C ILE A 71 24.74 7.39 19.83
N GLN A 72 24.73 6.09 19.57
CA GLN A 72 25.36 5.48 18.40
C GLN A 72 24.29 5.16 17.35
N TRP A 73 24.57 5.52 16.11
CA TRP A 73 23.87 5.02 14.92
C TRP A 73 24.88 4.28 14.06
N GLU A 74 24.56 3.06 13.65
CA GLU A 74 25.47 2.15 12.98
C GLU A 74 24.85 1.54 11.73
N ARG A 75 25.53 1.69 10.60
CA ARG A 75 25.11 1.28 9.26
C ARG A 75 26.32 1.04 8.38
N ALA A 76 26.29 0.03 7.53
CA ALA A 76 27.26 -0.17 6.43
C ALA A 76 28.74 -0.10 6.90
N GLY A 77 29.05 -0.69 8.05
CA GLY A 77 30.36 -0.57 8.70
C GLY A 77 30.73 0.82 9.22
N ARG A 78 29.86 1.82 9.08
CA ARG A 78 30.02 3.18 9.64
C ARG A 78 29.35 3.25 11.02
N LYS A 79 30.09 3.65 12.05
CA LYS A 79 29.50 3.96 13.37
C LYS A 79 29.58 5.46 13.61
N VAL A 80 28.43 6.12 13.78
CA VAL A 80 28.34 7.53 14.16
C VAL A 80 28.04 7.61 15.64
N ARG A 81 28.92 8.26 16.42
CA ARG A 81 28.71 8.47 17.86
C ARG A 81 28.51 9.96 18.14
N MET A 82 27.40 10.29 18.81
CA MET A 82 27.00 11.66 19.15
C MET A 82 26.87 11.80 20.67
N TYR A 83 27.69 12.67 21.26
CA TYR A 83 27.77 12.83 22.72
C TYR A 83 28.28 14.22 23.12
N GLU A 84 28.07 14.60 24.39
CA GLU A 84 28.73 15.79 24.94
C GLU A 84 30.19 15.46 25.26
N LYS A 85 31.09 16.36 24.87
CA LYS A 85 32.53 16.24 25.13
C LYS A 85 32.93 17.30 26.14
N ASP A 86 33.71 16.88 27.13
CA ASP A 86 34.24 17.81 28.12
C ASP A 86 35.13 18.85 27.43
N SER A 87 34.90 20.11 27.79
CA SER A 87 35.46 21.24 27.07
C SER A 87 35.55 22.45 27.97
N ASP A 88 36.63 23.19 27.75
CA ASP A 88 36.90 24.48 28.33
C ASP A 88 36.05 25.63 27.71
N ASP A 89 35.06 25.37 26.84
CA ASP A 89 34.03 26.37 26.51
C ASP A 89 32.91 26.35 27.57
N GLU A 90 32.43 27.52 28.01
CA GLU A 90 31.36 27.65 29.00
C GLU A 90 30.00 27.11 28.53
N ASP A 91 29.81 26.98 27.21
CA ASP A 91 28.65 26.29 26.63
C ASP A 91 28.91 24.77 26.48
N GLY A 92 30.16 24.33 26.57
CA GLY A 92 30.67 22.95 26.38
C GLY A 92 30.92 22.58 24.91
N ALA A 93 31.40 21.36 24.67
CA ALA A 93 31.52 20.79 23.32
C ALA A 93 30.50 19.65 23.11
N PHE A 94 30.26 19.35 21.84
CA PHE A 94 29.45 18.21 21.39
C PHE A 94 30.20 17.55 20.25
N GLU A 95 30.40 16.25 20.34
CA GLU A 95 31.20 15.47 19.41
C GLU A 95 30.33 14.77 18.37
N PHE A 96 30.86 14.65 17.16
CA PHE A 96 30.26 13.89 16.07
C PHE A 96 31.34 13.03 15.42
N GLU A 97 31.58 11.89 16.05
CA GLU A 97 32.61 10.94 15.66
C GLU A 97 32.07 10.01 14.56
N VAL A 98 32.90 9.69 13.56
CA VAL A 98 32.57 8.72 12.50
C VAL A 98 33.66 7.66 12.40
N GLU A 99 33.34 6.45 12.84
CA GLU A 99 34.14 5.25 12.63
C GLU A 99 33.79 4.61 11.29
N LEU A 100 34.78 4.05 10.60
CA LEU A 100 34.64 3.27 9.39
C LEU A 100 35.36 1.93 9.61
N ALA A 101 34.60 0.84 9.71
CA ALA A 101 35.09 -0.50 9.99
C ALA A 101 35.85 -1.16 8.82
N GLU A 102 35.70 -0.61 7.61
CA GLU A 102 36.47 -0.98 6.44
C GLU A 102 36.68 0.22 5.51
N LYS A 103 37.48 0.02 4.46
CA LYS A 103 37.90 1.08 3.55
C LYS A 103 36.71 1.64 2.76
N PRO A 104 36.35 2.93 2.94
CA PRO A 104 35.25 3.53 2.19
C PRO A 104 35.60 3.60 0.70
N ILE A 105 34.57 3.50 -0.14
CA ILE A 105 34.69 3.59 -1.62
C ILE A 105 35.28 4.94 -2.04
N ASP A 106 34.84 6.01 -1.37
CA ASP A 106 35.26 7.38 -1.64
C ASP A 106 35.97 7.96 -0.40
N ASN A 107 36.97 8.79 -0.61
CA ASN A 107 37.78 9.33 0.48
C ASN A 107 37.17 10.58 1.14
N VAL A 108 35.87 10.83 0.93
CA VAL A 108 35.18 12.04 1.40
C VAL A 108 33.94 11.66 2.21
N LEU A 109 33.94 11.96 3.50
CA LEU A 109 32.72 11.98 4.31
C LEU A 109 31.97 13.29 4.05
N ARG A 110 30.69 13.18 3.72
CA ARG A 110 29.81 14.32 3.43
C ARG A 110 28.80 14.50 4.54
N PHE A 111 28.37 15.73 4.76
CA PHE A 111 27.42 16.10 5.80
C PHE A 111 26.51 17.21 5.27
N SER A 112 25.22 17.12 5.57
CA SER A 112 24.28 18.21 5.30
C SER A 112 24.25 19.10 6.52
N ILE A 113 24.33 20.41 6.28
CA ILE A 113 24.29 21.41 7.34
C ILE A 113 23.12 22.37 7.13
N GLN A 114 22.38 22.66 8.19
CA GLN A 114 21.31 23.64 8.17
C GLN A 114 21.64 24.72 9.18
N SER A 115 21.76 25.97 8.73
CA SER A 115 22.18 27.08 9.59
C SER A 115 21.20 28.25 9.58
N LYS A 116 20.75 28.65 10.78
CA LYS A 116 19.90 29.80 10.99
C LYS A 116 20.70 30.91 11.68
N GLU A 117 20.77 32.06 11.03
CA GLU A 117 21.42 33.28 11.54
C GLU A 117 22.92 33.16 11.91
N PHE A 118 23.61 32.12 11.41
CA PHE A 118 25.06 31.94 11.54
C PHE A 118 25.87 32.29 10.29
N ARG A 119 27.14 32.65 10.47
CA ARG A 119 28.15 32.86 9.44
C ARG A 119 29.36 32.03 9.79
N PHE A 120 29.81 31.21 8.85
CA PHE A 120 31.02 30.41 8.94
C PHE A 120 32.21 31.23 8.42
N LEU A 121 33.32 31.22 9.13
CA LEU A 121 34.54 31.92 8.73
C LEU A 121 35.69 30.92 8.67
N TYR A 122 36.11 30.58 7.45
CA TYR A 122 37.25 29.69 7.21
C TYR A 122 38.54 30.27 7.76
N GLN A 123 39.29 29.46 8.48
CA GLN A 123 40.56 29.81 9.12
C GLN A 123 41.72 29.27 8.27
N ARG A 124 42.04 29.96 7.17
CA ARG A 124 43.19 29.63 6.32
C ARG A 124 44.50 29.61 7.13
N PRO A 125 45.54 28.88 6.70
CA PRO A 125 46.89 29.06 7.25
C PRO A 125 47.31 30.54 7.19
N LEU A 126 48.02 30.99 8.22
CA LEU A 126 48.68 32.29 8.20
C LEU A 126 49.71 32.36 7.06
N THR A 127 49.78 33.50 6.39
CA THR A 127 50.85 33.75 5.42
C THR A 127 52.17 33.92 6.16
N GLN A 128 53.30 33.63 5.50
CA GLN A 128 54.63 33.86 6.08
C GLN A 128 54.75 35.28 6.65
N LYS A 129 54.20 36.30 5.99
CA LYS A 129 54.20 37.68 6.50
C LYS A 129 53.41 37.85 7.80
N GLU A 130 52.27 37.17 7.96
CA GLU A 130 51.48 37.23 9.20
C GLU A 130 52.20 36.51 10.34
N ILE A 131 52.93 35.43 10.04
CA ILE A 131 53.79 34.71 11.00
C ILE A 131 54.99 35.60 11.40
N ASP A 132 55.67 36.20 10.43
CA ASP A 132 56.81 37.11 10.64
C ASP A 132 56.40 38.38 11.44
N ASP A 133 55.15 38.85 11.29
CA ASP A 133 54.57 39.95 12.06
C ASP A 133 54.11 39.51 13.49
N GLY A 134 54.33 38.24 13.87
CA GLY A 134 54.07 37.69 15.21
C GLY A 134 52.73 36.95 15.37
N GLY A 135 52.08 36.60 14.26
CA GLY A 135 50.87 35.77 14.24
C GLY A 135 51.18 34.27 14.31
N SER A 136 50.22 33.52 14.84
CA SER A 136 50.37 32.10 15.18
C SER A 136 48.97 31.48 15.29
N GLN A 137 48.85 30.19 15.01
CA GLN A 137 47.56 29.54 14.78
C GLN A 137 47.62 28.03 15.10
N PRO A 138 46.67 27.50 15.90
CA PRO A 138 46.52 26.08 16.12
C PRO A 138 46.37 25.24 14.87
N GLU A 139 47.05 24.10 14.81
CA GLU A 139 47.02 23.19 13.65
C GLU A 139 45.61 22.65 13.36
N ASN A 140 44.88 22.22 14.39
CA ASN A 140 43.44 21.90 14.30
C ASN A 140 42.54 23.11 13.96
N THR A 141 43.06 24.34 14.04
CA THR A 141 42.37 25.53 13.52
C THR A 141 42.81 25.93 12.11
N ILE A 142 43.93 25.41 11.59
CA ILE A 142 44.38 25.62 10.21
C ILE A 142 43.51 24.75 9.30
N GLY A 143 42.57 25.37 8.59
CA GLY A 143 41.54 24.66 7.81
C GLY A 143 40.20 24.50 8.53
N SER A 144 40.02 25.14 9.69
CA SER A 144 38.79 25.07 10.50
C SER A 144 37.78 26.20 10.20
N TYR A 145 36.64 26.21 10.90
CA TYR A 145 35.62 27.25 10.77
C TYR A 145 35.16 27.83 12.12
N ALA A 146 35.34 29.14 12.30
CA ALA A 146 34.80 29.86 13.44
C ALA A 146 33.37 30.35 13.14
N VAL A 147 32.39 30.04 14.00
CA VAL A 147 30.96 30.29 13.72
C VAL A 147 30.41 31.45 14.55
N TYR A 148 29.87 32.46 13.88
CA TYR A 148 29.35 33.69 14.49
C TYR A 148 27.91 33.96 14.11
N HIS A 149 27.13 34.60 14.99
CA HIS A 149 25.85 35.19 14.62
C HIS A 149 26.05 36.25 13.51
N LYS A 150 25.28 36.16 12.42
CA LYS A 150 25.33 37.04 11.23
C LYS A 150 25.33 38.53 11.58
N THR A 151 24.61 38.95 12.63
CA THR A 151 24.33 40.37 12.90
C THR A 151 24.56 40.83 14.35
N LYS A 152 24.22 40.05 15.40
CA LYS A 152 24.28 40.53 16.80
C LYS A 152 25.62 40.24 17.48
N LYS A 153 26.18 41.27 18.12
CA LYS A 153 27.49 41.25 18.81
C LYS A 153 27.49 42.12 20.08
N HIS A 154 26.34 42.21 20.76
CA HIS A 154 26.10 43.15 21.88
C HIS A 154 25.37 42.45 23.03
N ASN A 155 25.81 42.67 24.27
CA ASN A 155 25.20 42.07 25.46
C ASN A 155 24.07 42.93 26.04
N LEU A 156 22.97 42.30 26.46
CA LEU A 156 21.86 42.98 27.15
C LEU A 156 21.74 42.50 28.61
N THR A 157 21.95 43.39 29.59
CA THR A 157 21.84 43.06 31.03
C THR A 157 20.42 42.64 31.39
N GLY A 158 20.25 41.42 31.90
CA GLY A 158 18.93 40.84 32.18
C GLY A 158 18.20 40.27 30.95
N GLY A 159 18.89 40.15 29.82
CA GLY A 159 18.42 39.49 28.60
C GLY A 159 19.56 38.70 27.94
N LYS A 160 19.45 38.42 26.63
CA LYS A 160 20.42 37.58 25.91
C LYS A 160 21.84 38.17 25.88
N HIS A 161 22.84 37.31 26.04
CA HIS A 161 24.27 37.67 26.04
C HIS A 161 25.00 37.00 24.86
N TYR A 162 25.29 37.78 23.82
CA TYR A 162 25.92 37.31 22.57
C TYR A 162 27.45 37.46 22.55
N ARG A 163 28.05 38.17 23.53
CA ARG A 163 29.48 38.55 23.56
C ARG A 163 29.91 39.20 22.23
N ALA A 164 31.04 38.76 21.65
CA ALA A 164 31.51 39.19 20.33
C ALA A 164 30.70 38.61 19.15
N GLY A 165 29.68 37.79 19.43
CA GLY A 165 28.84 37.09 18.45
C GLY A 165 29.29 35.67 18.13
N LYS A 166 30.43 35.17 18.67
CA LYS A 166 30.86 33.76 18.47
C LYS A 166 29.87 32.83 19.16
N ALA A 167 29.41 31.83 18.44
CA ALA A 167 28.49 30.82 18.94
C ALA A 167 29.24 29.55 19.32
N PHE A 168 30.07 29.03 18.41
CA PHE A 168 30.93 27.86 18.59
C PHE A 168 32.06 27.87 17.54
N HIS A 169 32.86 26.81 17.50
CA HIS A 169 33.91 26.57 16.50
C HIS A 169 33.76 25.15 15.97
N ILE A 170 33.99 24.94 14.67
CA ILE A 170 34.10 23.60 14.07
C ILE A 170 35.57 23.44 13.74
N TYR A 171 36.27 22.58 14.48
CA TYR A 171 37.70 22.32 14.29
C TYR A 171 37.94 21.47 13.04
N ARG A 172 39.17 21.49 12.54
CA ARG A 172 39.58 20.61 11.45
C ARG A 172 39.77 19.20 12.02
N PRO A 173 39.12 18.18 11.45
CA PRO A 173 39.27 16.80 11.87
C PRO A 173 40.51 16.16 11.26
N TRP A 174 40.89 15.05 11.85
CA TRP A 174 41.95 14.15 11.42
C TRP A 174 41.36 12.74 11.49
N VAL A 175 42.03 11.78 10.87
CA VAL A 175 41.66 10.37 10.95
C VAL A 175 42.81 9.60 11.59
N GLU A 176 42.45 8.53 12.28
CA GLU A 176 43.36 7.54 12.83
C GLU A 176 42.95 6.13 12.47
N ASP A 177 43.94 5.26 12.37
CA ASP A 177 43.76 3.84 12.15
C ASP A 177 43.92 3.06 13.45
N SER A 178 43.55 1.78 13.45
CA SER A 178 43.61 0.96 14.67
C SER A 178 45.04 0.68 15.17
N GLU A 179 46.08 1.20 14.52
CA GLU A 179 47.48 1.18 14.96
C GLU A 179 47.98 2.56 15.41
N GLY A 180 47.09 3.56 15.53
CA GLY A 180 47.39 4.90 16.06
C GLY A 180 48.02 5.87 15.06
N THR A 181 48.02 5.53 13.76
CA THR A 181 48.60 6.40 12.71
C THR A 181 47.64 7.53 12.40
N ARG A 182 48.08 8.78 12.54
CA ARG A 182 47.22 9.97 12.43
C ARG A 182 47.53 10.84 11.23
N VAL A 183 46.50 11.26 10.50
CA VAL A 183 46.62 12.27 9.43
C VAL A 183 45.47 13.27 9.41
N TRP A 184 45.77 14.56 9.20
CA TRP A 184 44.74 15.60 9.08
C TRP A 184 43.91 15.43 7.81
N CYS A 185 42.59 15.44 7.96
CA CYS A 185 41.65 15.47 6.85
C CYS A 185 41.45 16.92 6.35
N ASP A 186 40.99 17.13 5.12
CA ASP A 186 40.62 18.47 4.65
C ASP A 186 39.15 18.78 4.97
N LEU A 187 38.88 19.86 5.70
CA LEU A 187 37.53 20.28 6.08
C LEU A 187 37.07 21.45 5.21
N ARG A 188 35.93 21.27 4.55
CA ARG A 188 35.28 22.31 3.76
C ARG A 188 33.82 22.45 4.18
N ILE A 189 33.41 23.68 4.47
CA ILE A 189 32.01 24.08 4.68
C ILE A 189 31.61 25.04 3.57
N ASP A 190 30.50 24.75 2.91
CA ASP A 190 29.85 25.60 1.93
C ASP A 190 28.45 25.97 2.43
N ASP A 191 28.31 27.21 2.93
CA ASP A 191 27.06 27.70 3.51
C ASP A 191 26.02 28.17 2.48
N VAL A 192 26.30 27.97 1.19
CA VAL A 192 25.39 28.21 0.07
C VAL A 192 24.81 26.90 -0.47
N SER A 193 25.62 25.85 -0.58
CA SER A 193 25.12 24.50 -0.91
C SER A 193 24.67 23.69 0.31
N GLU A 194 24.81 24.24 1.52
CA GLU A 194 24.39 23.62 2.78
C GLU A 194 25.07 22.25 3.03
N GLU A 195 26.35 22.17 2.63
CA GLU A 195 27.19 20.96 2.70
C GLU A 195 28.48 21.22 3.52
N LEU A 196 28.87 20.23 4.32
CA LEU A 196 30.18 20.11 4.95
C LEU A 196 30.83 18.81 4.47
N THR A 197 32.09 18.85 4.07
CA THR A 197 32.84 17.67 3.60
C THR A 197 34.17 17.53 4.34
N ILE A 198 34.49 16.31 4.75
CA ILE A 198 35.76 15.90 5.36
C ILE A 198 36.46 14.95 4.38
N THR A 199 37.58 15.38 3.80
CA THR A 199 38.37 14.55 2.86
C THR A 199 39.54 13.89 3.58
N ILE A 200 39.50 12.56 3.67
CA ILE A 200 40.56 11.72 4.22
C ILE A 200 41.67 11.54 3.15
N PRO A 201 42.98 11.57 3.49
CA PRO A 201 44.03 11.29 2.51
C PRO A 201 43.92 9.87 1.93
N GLN A 202 43.90 9.73 0.59
CA GLN A 202 43.75 8.42 -0.06
C GLN A 202 44.89 7.45 0.28
N GLU A 203 46.13 7.94 0.31
CA GLU A 203 47.30 7.12 0.66
C GLU A 203 47.19 6.53 2.07
N PHE A 204 46.50 7.23 2.99
CA PHE A 204 46.19 6.72 4.31
C PHE A 204 45.15 5.59 4.24
N LEU A 205 44.00 5.81 3.58
CA LEU A 205 42.98 4.76 3.37
C LEU A 205 43.51 3.51 2.67
N ASP A 206 44.55 3.65 1.84
CA ASP A 206 45.19 2.55 1.13
C ASP A 206 46.09 1.68 2.02
N THR A 207 46.59 2.22 3.14
CA THR A 207 47.56 1.55 4.02
C THR A 207 47.10 1.36 5.47
N ALA A 208 46.04 2.06 5.88
CA ALA A 208 45.49 2.04 7.23
C ALA A 208 44.99 0.66 7.64
N VAL A 209 45.11 0.37 8.94
CA VAL A 209 44.52 -0.81 9.56
C VAL A 209 43.15 -0.45 10.14
N TYR A 210 42.11 -1.17 9.72
CA TYR A 210 40.73 -0.85 10.05
C TYR A 210 40.28 -1.54 11.36
N PRO A 211 39.37 -0.95 12.17
CA PRO A 211 38.61 0.28 11.90
C PRO A 211 39.46 1.55 11.89
N ILE A 212 39.11 2.50 11.03
CA ILE A 212 39.62 3.87 11.10
C ILE A 212 38.57 4.78 11.70
N LEU A 213 39.01 5.78 12.45
CA LEU A 213 38.15 6.65 13.23
C LEU A 213 38.45 8.10 12.90
N VAL A 214 37.43 8.82 12.42
CA VAL A 214 37.54 10.23 12.04
C VAL A 214 37.24 11.09 13.27
N ASP A 215 38.31 11.69 13.80
CA ASP A 215 38.46 12.60 14.95
C ASP A 215 38.29 12.06 16.41
N PRO A 216 39.03 11.01 16.84
CA PRO A 216 38.99 10.52 18.23
C PRO A 216 40.12 11.02 19.15
N THR A 217 40.06 12.24 19.71
CA THR A 217 41.02 12.60 20.79
C THR A 217 40.50 13.47 21.90
N PHE A 218 40.98 13.08 23.08
CA PHE A 218 40.80 13.67 24.37
C PHE A 218 42.03 14.53 24.75
N GLY A 219 41.81 15.77 25.23
CA GLY A 219 42.87 16.75 25.50
C GLY A 219 43.02 17.85 24.43
N TYR A 220 44.00 18.75 24.61
CA TYR A 220 44.07 20.00 23.84
C TYR A 220 44.92 19.88 22.56
N THR A 221 44.29 19.50 21.46
CA THR A 221 44.91 19.28 20.13
C THR A 221 45.21 20.55 19.33
N SER A 222 45.19 21.71 19.98
CA SER A 222 45.42 23.03 19.37
C SER A 222 46.87 23.52 19.59
N VAL A 223 47.59 23.88 18.52
CA VAL A 223 48.94 24.52 18.57
C VAL A 223 48.85 26.02 18.93
N GLY A 224 48.93 26.36 20.21
CA GLY A 224 48.49 27.65 20.71
C GLY A 224 49.30 28.86 20.24
N ALA A 225 48.65 30.00 20.08
CA ALA A 225 49.26 31.19 19.48
C ALA A 225 50.42 31.81 20.30
N ILE A 226 50.53 31.52 21.58
CA ILE A 226 51.47 32.20 22.49
C ILE A 226 52.75 31.37 22.64
N THR A 227 53.83 31.84 22.01
CA THR A 227 55.16 31.20 22.02
C THR A 227 56.02 31.54 23.24
N ASN A 228 55.52 32.35 24.16
CA ASN A 228 56.28 32.92 25.28
C ASN A 228 56.07 32.18 26.63
N ILE A 229 55.48 30.98 26.61
CA ILE A 229 55.37 30.12 27.81
C ILE A 229 56.63 29.25 27.90
N TYR A 230 57.70 29.83 28.45
CA TYR A 230 59.03 29.22 28.42
C TYR A 230 59.13 27.95 29.28
N ILE A 231 59.61 26.88 28.66
CA ILE A 231 60.03 25.62 29.31
C ILE A 231 61.56 25.54 29.50
N ALA A 232 62.31 26.39 28.79
CA ALA A 232 63.77 26.50 28.92
C ALA A 232 64.28 27.94 28.65
N ASN A 233 65.37 28.32 29.33
CA ASN A 233 66.13 29.54 29.09
C ASN A 233 67.64 29.23 29.11
N PHE A 234 68.22 29.14 27.91
CA PHE A 234 69.60 28.70 27.69
C PHE A 234 70.68 29.70 28.14
N ILE A 235 70.32 30.97 28.38
CA ILE A 235 71.24 31.98 28.92
C ILE A 235 71.37 31.83 30.45
N ALA A 236 70.26 31.48 31.10
CA ALA A 236 70.17 31.42 32.55
C ALA A 236 70.46 30.02 33.13
N ASN A 237 70.77 29.03 32.29
CA ASN A 237 70.87 27.61 32.67
C ASN A 237 69.64 27.19 33.47
N ARG A 238 68.45 27.33 32.86
CA ARG A 238 67.17 27.30 33.58
C ARG A 238 66.10 26.51 32.86
N SER A 239 65.59 25.49 33.54
CA SER A 239 64.53 24.61 33.07
C SER A 239 63.26 24.87 33.86
N ILE A 240 62.11 24.83 33.18
CA ILE A 240 60.80 25.14 33.74
C ILE A 240 59.87 24.00 33.37
N MET A 241 59.42 23.23 34.36
CA MET A 241 58.39 22.22 34.18
C MET A 241 57.04 22.91 34.25
N ILE A 242 56.25 22.79 33.19
CA ILE A 242 54.88 23.30 33.13
C ILE A 242 53.93 22.15 32.89
N GLY A 243 52.66 22.31 33.26
CA GLY A 243 51.66 21.29 33.04
C GLY A 243 50.23 21.75 33.21
N ARG A 244 49.29 20.91 32.78
CA ARG A 244 47.86 21.20 32.70
C ARG A 244 47.01 19.95 32.91
N ALA A 245 45.92 20.09 33.66
CA ALA A 245 44.95 19.05 33.95
C ALA A 245 43.97 18.73 32.79
N ALA A 246 43.48 17.49 32.74
CA ALA A 246 42.36 17.02 31.91
C ALA A 246 41.72 15.70 32.44
N THR A 247 40.39 15.57 32.33
CA THR A 247 39.55 14.43 32.82
C THR A 247 39.25 13.33 31.79
N LEU A 248 39.89 12.17 31.87
CA LEU A 248 39.62 11.02 30.99
C LEU A 248 38.29 10.34 31.34
N SER A 249 37.45 10.03 30.33
CA SER A 249 36.06 9.58 30.53
C SER A 249 35.81 8.07 30.41
N GLU A 250 36.71 7.30 29.81
CA GLU A 250 36.56 5.84 29.63
C GLU A 250 37.93 5.12 29.74
N ASP A 251 37.91 3.84 30.10
CA ASP A 251 39.12 3.04 30.30
C ASP A 251 39.75 2.62 28.96
N GLY A 252 41.09 2.49 28.92
CA GLY A 252 41.80 2.08 27.71
C GLY A 252 43.32 1.96 27.89
N THR A 253 44.04 2.05 26.78
CA THR A 253 45.51 1.88 26.75
C THR A 253 46.15 3.11 26.14
N LEU A 254 47.16 3.71 26.80
CA LEU A 254 47.86 4.91 26.35
C LEU A 254 48.78 4.60 25.16
N ASP A 255 48.52 5.23 24.02
CA ASP A 255 49.25 4.99 22.77
C ASP A 255 50.38 6.03 22.55
N SER A 256 50.16 7.32 22.89
CA SER A 256 51.20 8.36 22.80
C SER A 256 50.90 9.66 23.57
N LEU A 257 51.94 10.48 23.76
CA LEU A 257 51.88 11.86 24.27
C LEU A 257 52.35 12.86 23.20
N HIS A 258 51.76 14.06 23.17
CA HIS A 258 52.11 15.11 22.21
C HIS A 258 52.37 16.46 22.87
N ALA A 259 53.34 17.21 22.35
CA ALA A 259 53.62 18.58 22.78
C ALA A 259 54.01 19.50 21.61
N ALA A 260 53.36 20.67 21.51
CA ALA A 260 53.76 21.69 20.54
C ALA A 260 54.78 22.65 21.17
N ILE A 261 56.06 22.39 20.91
CA ILE A 261 57.19 23.17 21.44
C ILE A 261 57.76 24.03 20.32
N SER A 262 58.27 25.22 20.65
CA SER A 262 59.13 26.02 19.77
C SER A 262 60.45 26.36 20.45
N SER A 263 61.55 26.36 19.69
CA SER A 263 62.83 26.86 20.17
C SER A 263 63.67 27.52 19.07
N GLY A 264 64.49 28.48 19.48
CA GLY A 264 65.55 29.04 18.62
C GLY A 264 66.90 28.32 18.72
N ALA A 265 67.03 27.32 19.61
CA ALA A 265 68.25 26.52 19.76
C ALA A 265 68.12 25.18 19.02
N PRO A 266 69.11 24.78 18.21
CA PRO A 266 69.05 23.53 17.48
C PRO A 266 69.44 22.31 18.34
N ASP A 267 68.84 21.16 18.02
CA ASP A 267 69.14 19.82 18.55
C ASP A 267 69.13 19.71 20.09
N SER A 268 68.08 20.22 20.75
CA SER A 268 67.97 20.21 22.22
C SER A 268 67.04 19.15 22.77
N ASP A 269 67.23 18.78 24.04
CA ASP A 269 66.47 17.75 24.76
C ASP A 269 65.16 18.30 25.36
N TYR A 270 64.06 17.60 25.10
CA TYR A 270 62.74 17.89 25.64
C TYR A 270 62.11 16.64 26.25
N TYR A 271 61.40 16.80 27.35
CA TYR A 271 60.72 15.72 28.06
C TYR A 271 59.25 16.09 28.27
N VAL A 272 58.38 15.13 27.99
CA VAL A 272 56.93 15.19 28.26
C VAL A 272 56.54 14.02 29.14
N ALA A 273 55.51 14.20 29.97
CA ALA A 273 55.03 13.16 30.85
C ALA A 273 53.53 13.30 31.15
N LEU A 274 52.93 12.17 31.51
CA LEU A 274 51.58 12.06 32.01
C LEU A 274 51.64 11.68 33.49
N TYR A 275 50.95 12.45 34.31
CA TYR A 275 50.76 12.18 35.73
C TYR A 275 49.26 12.04 36.01
N ARG A 276 48.86 11.31 37.06
CA ARG A 276 47.46 11.26 37.51
C ARG A 276 47.22 12.40 38.52
N GLU A 277 46.17 13.20 38.34
CA GLU A 277 45.95 14.39 39.16
C GLU A 277 45.62 14.00 40.61
N ASP A 278 46.18 14.76 41.58
CA ASP A 278 46.10 14.55 43.03
C ASP A 278 46.24 13.09 43.58
N SER A 279 46.77 12.14 42.78
CA SER A 279 46.76 10.71 43.11
C SER A 279 47.65 10.35 44.32
N ALA A 280 48.75 11.07 44.49
CA ALA A 280 49.64 10.96 45.66
C ALA A 280 49.17 11.82 46.85
N GLY A 281 48.09 12.60 46.67
CA GLY A 281 47.57 13.60 47.59
C GLY A 281 47.47 14.98 46.94
N SER A 282 46.80 15.91 47.62
CA SER A 282 46.48 17.19 46.97
C SER A 282 47.71 18.05 46.66
N GLY A 283 47.88 18.43 45.39
CA GLY A 283 49.07 19.07 44.84
C GLY A 283 50.26 18.11 44.64
N SER A 284 50.00 16.81 44.45
CA SER A 284 51.02 15.78 44.27
C SER A 284 50.53 14.68 43.32
N HIS A 285 51.22 14.50 42.21
CA HIS A 285 50.74 13.75 41.05
C HIS A 285 51.69 12.57 40.74
N ASP A 286 51.22 11.32 40.87
CA ASP A 286 52.05 10.15 40.52
C ASP A 286 52.23 10.07 39.01
N LYS A 287 53.45 9.75 38.55
CA LYS A 287 53.71 9.60 37.12
C LYS A 287 53.15 8.29 36.58
N VAL A 288 52.49 8.41 35.45
CA VAL A 288 51.91 7.29 34.68
C VAL A 288 52.90 6.90 33.57
N ALA A 289 53.34 7.88 32.79
CA ALA A 289 54.25 7.70 31.65
C ALA A 289 55.16 8.93 31.48
N GLY A 290 56.29 8.80 30.79
CA GLY A 290 57.18 9.94 30.54
C GLY A 290 58.35 9.65 29.60
N TYR A 291 58.52 10.52 28.60
CA TYR A 291 59.35 10.27 27.42
C TYR A 291 60.18 11.50 27.05
N GLU A 292 61.41 11.25 26.59
CA GLU A 292 62.36 12.29 26.17
C GLU A 292 62.71 12.15 24.69
N LYS A 293 62.92 13.29 24.03
CA LYS A 293 63.31 13.37 22.62
C LYS A 293 64.23 14.57 22.39
N SER A 294 65.34 14.35 21.72
CA SER A 294 66.25 15.41 21.23
C SER A 294 65.83 15.81 19.81
N TYR A 295 65.41 17.05 19.58
CA TYR A 295 64.97 17.50 18.26
C TYR A 295 65.01 19.04 18.08
N ASN A 296 64.59 19.50 16.89
CA ASN A 296 64.49 20.92 16.53
C ASN A 296 63.01 21.35 16.52
N PRO A 297 62.44 21.79 17.64
CA PRO A 297 61.03 22.17 17.73
C PRO A 297 60.74 23.46 16.96
N ASP A 298 59.92 23.36 15.92
CA ASP A 298 59.54 24.47 15.02
C ASP A 298 58.19 25.14 15.39
N GLY A 299 57.53 24.64 16.44
CA GLY A 299 56.19 25.07 16.88
C GLY A 299 55.10 24.03 16.63
N THR A 300 55.33 22.98 15.84
CA THR A 300 54.33 21.91 15.60
C THR A 300 54.28 20.88 16.72
N PHE A 301 53.20 20.08 16.79
CA PHE A 301 53.08 18.98 17.75
C PHE A 301 54.09 17.87 17.44
N GLU A 302 55.01 17.62 18.36
CA GLU A 302 55.88 16.46 18.31
C GLU A 302 55.27 15.29 19.08
N THR A 303 55.37 14.08 18.51
CA THR A 303 54.85 12.84 19.10
C THR A 303 55.92 12.08 19.88
N PHE A 304 55.53 11.66 21.08
CA PHE A 304 56.30 10.84 22.00
C PHE A 304 55.51 9.54 22.23
N THR A 305 55.83 8.51 21.46
CA THR A 305 55.16 7.19 21.50
C THR A 305 55.21 6.58 22.90
N ALA A 306 54.08 6.07 23.38
CA ALA A 306 53.97 5.46 24.70
C ALA A 306 54.33 3.96 24.69
N GLY A 307 54.21 3.30 25.84
CA GLY A 307 54.59 1.90 26.05
C GLY A 307 53.41 0.96 26.27
N ASP A 308 52.23 1.31 25.74
CA ASP A 308 50.95 0.64 25.95
C ASP A 308 50.53 0.61 27.44
N GLU A 309 50.73 1.72 28.17
CA GLU A 309 50.34 1.80 29.59
C GLU A 309 48.81 1.81 29.77
N GLU A 310 48.27 0.90 30.60
CA GLU A 310 46.84 0.90 30.96
C GLU A 310 46.44 2.21 31.68
N ILE A 311 45.40 2.87 31.18
CA ILE A 311 44.80 4.08 31.75
C ILE A 311 43.30 3.88 32.01
N VAL A 312 42.77 4.62 32.97
CA VAL A 312 41.39 4.47 33.45
C VAL A 312 40.71 5.82 33.54
N ALA A 313 39.39 5.86 33.46
CA ALA A 313 38.62 7.10 33.56
C ALA A 313 38.90 7.85 34.89
N ASP A 314 39.66 8.94 34.84
CA ASP A 314 40.06 9.80 35.98
C ASP A 314 40.71 11.12 35.50
N ASP A 315 41.06 12.01 36.44
CA ASP A 315 41.81 13.25 36.17
C ASP A 315 43.34 13.00 36.02
N TYR A 316 43.95 13.66 35.03
CA TYR A 316 45.39 13.56 34.70
C TYR A 316 46.03 14.93 34.44
N VAL A 317 47.33 15.06 34.71
CA VAL A 317 48.15 16.25 34.41
C VAL A 317 49.18 15.92 33.33
N PHE A 318 49.11 16.61 32.18
CA PHE A 318 50.17 16.60 31.17
C PHE A 318 51.29 17.57 31.61
N GLY A 319 52.55 17.15 31.52
CA GLY A 319 53.71 17.95 31.89
C GLY A 319 54.78 18.01 30.80
N ALA A 320 55.49 19.14 30.69
CA ALA A 320 56.59 19.33 29.73
C ALA A 320 57.72 20.24 30.27
N VAL A 321 58.97 19.91 29.91
CA VAL A 321 60.18 20.67 30.24
C VAL A 321 61.22 20.57 29.13
N GLY A 322 62.03 21.63 28.91
CA GLY A 322 63.14 21.64 27.95
C GLY A 322 64.49 21.87 28.64
N HIS A 323 65.59 21.41 28.02
CA HIS A 323 66.91 21.38 28.65
C HIS A 323 67.58 22.75 28.79
N GLY A 324 67.29 23.44 29.90
CA GLY A 324 67.71 24.81 30.17
C GLY A 324 69.21 25.11 30.14
N ASP A 325 70.09 24.12 30.26
CA ASP A 325 71.55 24.32 30.27
C ASP A 325 72.23 24.02 28.91
N ASP A 326 71.42 23.64 27.92
CA ASP A 326 71.90 23.15 26.62
C ASP A 326 72.28 24.32 25.70
N SER A 327 73.55 24.68 25.75
CA SER A 327 74.04 26.01 25.37
C SER A 327 74.65 26.04 23.96
N GLY A 328 73.81 25.77 22.95
CA GLY A 328 74.12 26.06 21.56
C GLY A 328 74.28 27.58 21.33
N ILE A 329 75.51 28.07 21.18
CA ILE A 329 75.79 29.51 20.95
C ILE A 329 75.42 29.91 19.51
N GLY A 330 74.11 30.11 19.28
CA GLY A 330 73.53 30.73 18.10
C GLY A 330 72.99 32.15 18.39
N PRO A 331 72.75 32.98 17.36
CA PRO A 331 72.08 34.29 17.54
C PRO A 331 70.63 34.10 18.02
N PRO A 332 70.04 35.08 18.72
CA PRO A 332 68.72 34.94 19.37
C PRO A 332 67.56 34.70 18.40
N PRO A 333 66.46 34.07 18.87
CA PRO A 333 66.06 33.87 20.28
C PRO A 333 66.70 32.65 20.99
N GLN A 334 66.84 32.74 22.32
CA GLN A 334 67.60 31.78 23.16
C GLN A 334 66.74 31.18 24.29
N PHE A 335 65.53 30.73 23.92
CA PHE A 335 64.56 30.08 24.81
C PHE A 335 63.92 28.91 24.09
N ALA A 336 63.37 27.96 24.85
CA ALA A 336 62.30 27.09 24.35
C ALA A 336 61.02 27.37 25.12
N GLY A 337 59.89 27.35 24.44
CA GLY A 337 58.57 27.53 25.03
C GLY A 337 57.58 26.55 24.45
N ILE A 338 56.63 26.14 25.26
CA ILE A 338 55.44 25.48 24.72
C ILE A 338 54.56 26.54 24.06
N LEU A 339 53.85 26.13 23.03
CA LEU A 339 52.77 26.91 22.45
C LEU A 339 51.53 26.76 23.33
N ALA A 340 50.79 27.86 23.46
CA ALA A 340 49.65 27.95 24.35
C ALA A 340 48.63 28.98 23.86
N ASP A 341 47.36 28.80 24.12
CA ASP A 341 46.35 29.84 23.90
C ASP A 341 45.89 30.46 25.22
N THR A 342 45.23 31.61 25.16
CA THR A 342 44.57 32.21 26.32
C THR A 342 43.14 32.59 26.01
N GLY A 343 42.22 32.19 26.88
CA GLY A 343 40.79 32.55 26.79
C GLY A 343 39.81 31.39 26.82
N GLY A 344 40.28 30.14 26.93
CA GLY A 344 39.44 29.00 27.34
C GLY A 344 39.02 29.08 28.80
N ALA A 345 38.35 28.03 29.31
CA ALA A 345 38.00 27.92 30.71
C ALA A 345 39.22 27.89 31.62
N SER A 346 38.94 28.18 32.88
CA SER A 346 39.87 28.04 33.98
C SER A 346 40.13 26.54 34.23
N SER A 347 41.25 26.04 33.74
CA SER A 347 41.79 24.72 34.08
C SER A 347 42.93 24.85 35.10
N ASN A 348 43.26 23.75 35.77
CA ASN A 348 44.41 23.70 36.67
C ASN A 348 45.70 23.68 35.83
N ILE A 349 46.58 24.68 36.06
CA ILE A 349 47.93 24.71 35.49
C ILE A 349 48.99 24.71 36.59
N TYR A 350 50.13 24.12 36.26
CA TYR A 350 51.26 23.87 37.13
C TYR A 350 52.51 24.45 36.48
N SER A 351 53.41 25.05 37.27
CA SER A 351 54.60 25.71 36.74
C SER A 351 55.68 25.83 37.81
N GLU A 352 56.75 25.06 37.68
CA GLU A 352 57.87 25.04 38.63
C GLU A 352 59.21 25.28 37.92
N THR A 353 60.05 26.15 38.48
CA THR A 353 61.27 26.66 37.83
C THR A 353 62.54 26.34 38.64
N THR A 354 63.55 25.77 37.98
CA THR A 354 64.91 25.59 38.55
C THR A 354 65.95 26.27 37.67
N SER A 355 66.81 27.10 38.28
CA SER A 355 67.95 27.76 37.61
C SER A 355 69.25 27.28 38.23
N GLU A 356 70.23 26.92 37.40
CA GLU A 356 71.59 26.39 37.63
C GLU A 356 71.82 25.09 36.83
N ALA A 357 73.09 24.77 36.55
CA ALA A 357 73.45 23.58 35.77
C ALA A 357 72.99 22.28 36.45
N GLY A 358 72.28 21.43 35.72
CA GLY A 358 71.53 20.28 36.22
C GLY A 358 70.02 20.54 36.39
N SER A 359 69.53 21.73 36.03
CA SER A 359 68.13 22.15 36.19
C SER A 359 67.13 21.20 35.53
N TYR A 360 67.45 20.74 34.32
CA TYR A 360 66.59 19.86 33.52
C TYR A 360 66.39 18.48 34.14
N ASN A 361 67.50 17.79 34.45
CA ASN A 361 67.48 16.46 35.04
C ASN A 361 66.75 16.45 36.40
N THR A 362 66.86 17.55 37.16
CA THR A 362 66.12 17.72 38.42
C THR A 362 64.62 17.59 38.19
N ARG A 363 64.06 18.36 37.25
CA ARG A 363 62.63 18.38 36.93
C ARG A 363 62.15 17.10 36.24
N LYS A 364 62.88 16.61 35.23
CA LYS A 364 62.56 15.36 34.53
C LYS A 364 62.48 14.15 35.46
N SER A 365 63.32 14.11 36.50
CA SER A 365 63.38 12.99 37.44
C SER A 365 62.30 12.98 38.53
N GLU A 366 61.41 13.97 38.56
CA GLU A 366 60.45 14.16 39.65
C GLU A 366 59.21 13.25 39.51
N ASP A 367 58.89 12.56 40.61
CA ASP A 367 57.82 11.58 40.73
C ASP A 367 57.58 11.23 42.22
N PRO A 368 56.39 11.50 42.80
CA PRO A 368 55.31 12.29 42.22
C PRO A 368 55.73 13.76 42.01
N TRP A 369 55.24 14.39 40.95
CA TRP A 369 55.46 15.82 40.74
C TRP A 369 54.61 16.60 41.76
N THR A 370 55.26 17.43 42.59
CA THR A 370 54.60 18.08 43.73
C THR A 370 54.53 19.58 43.54
N GLU A 371 53.50 20.06 42.84
CA GLU A 371 53.21 21.48 42.63
C GLU A 371 51.71 21.74 42.85
N THR A 372 51.37 22.91 43.41
CA THR A 372 49.96 23.24 43.65
C THR A 372 49.36 23.94 42.44
N ALA A 373 48.19 23.46 42.00
CA ALA A 373 47.44 24.04 40.90
C ALA A 373 47.23 25.56 41.07
N SER A 374 47.48 26.30 40.00
CA SER A 374 46.97 27.66 39.82
C SER A 374 45.92 27.66 38.72
N THR A 375 44.80 28.35 38.96
CA THR A 375 43.73 28.44 37.97
C THR A 375 44.08 29.44 36.89
N SER A 376 44.10 28.98 35.64
CA SER A 376 44.37 29.83 34.48
C SER A 376 43.48 29.46 33.30
N THR A 377 43.16 30.46 32.50
CA THR A 377 42.53 30.32 31.18
C THR A 377 43.58 30.12 30.09
N THR A 378 44.73 29.53 30.42
CA THR A 378 45.85 29.31 29.50
C THR A 378 45.89 27.84 29.15
N GLU A 379 45.71 27.54 27.86
CA GLU A 379 45.60 26.17 27.36
C GLU A 379 46.93 25.81 26.71
N TYR A 380 47.74 25.00 27.40
CA TYR A 380 49.00 24.50 26.87
C TYR A 380 48.72 23.44 25.80
N SER A 381 49.49 23.47 24.71
CA SER A 381 49.44 22.50 23.63
C SER A 381 50.07 21.18 24.04
N LEU A 382 49.33 20.43 24.85
CA LEU A 382 49.62 19.09 25.37
C LEU A 382 48.37 18.23 25.29
N TYR A 383 48.52 16.99 24.81
CA TYR A 383 47.48 15.97 24.83
C TYR A 383 48.05 14.55 24.77
N ALA A 384 47.19 13.54 24.89
CA ALA A 384 47.51 12.12 24.81
C ALA A 384 46.49 11.36 23.95
N THR A 385 46.84 10.14 23.54
CA THR A 385 46.05 9.27 22.65
C THR A 385 45.89 7.90 23.29
N TYR A 386 44.73 7.26 23.11
CA TYR A 386 44.44 5.97 23.76
C TYR A 386 43.34 5.16 23.04
N THR A 387 43.36 3.83 23.19
CA THR A 387 42.48 2.88 22.47
C THR A 387 41.42 2.17 23.36
N VAL A 388 40.24 1.85 22.79
CA VAL A 388 38.99 1.33 23.44
C VAL A 388 38.53 -0.04 22.85
N GLY A 389 37.51 -0.75 23.40
CA GLY A 389 37.02 -2.10 22.93
C GLY A 389 35.51 -2.26 22.58
N GLU A 390 35.11 -3.30 21.81
CA GLU A 390 34.05 -3.24 20.73
C GLU A 390 32.85 -4.29 20.62
N THR A 391 31.82 -4.03 19.74
CA THR A 391 30.79 -4.94 19.05
C THR A 391 29.89 -4.21 17.93
N THR A 392 29.04 -4.86 17.05
CA THR A 392 28.70 -4.47 15.57
C THR A 392 27.25 -4.55 14.88
N ALA A 393 26.99 -3.88 13.69
CA ALA A 393 25.82 -3.94 12.67
C ALA A 393 26.04 -3.37 11.16
N ASN A 394 25.08 -3.44 10.14
CA ASN A 394 25.27 -3.09 8.65
C ASN A 394 24.02 -2.91 7.63
N ASP A 395 24.02 -2.07 6.52
CA ASP A 395 22.95 -1.90 5.41
C ASP A 395 23.40 -1.33 3.97
N SER A 396 22.52 -1.11 2.93
CA SER A 396 22.78 -0.78 1.46
C SER A 396 21.95 0.40 0.80
N ARG A 397 22.42 1.07 -0.29
CA ARG A 397 21.68 2.10 -1.13
C ARG A 397 22.42 2.55 -2.41
N ASP A 398 21.70 3.15 -3.38
CA ASP A 398 22.21 3.75 -4.66
C ASP A 398 23.16 2.81 -5.46
N SER A 399 22.97 1.50 -5.30
CA SER A 399 23.99 0.48 -5.58
C SER A 399 23.59 -0.47 -6.71
N GLU A 400 24.46 -0.63 -7.71
CA GLU A 400 24.39 -1.70 -8.71
C GLU A 400 24.92 -3.01 -8.10
N ILE A 401 24.04 -3.87 -7.60
CA ILE A 401 24.38 -5.12 -6.90
C ILE A 401 24.07 -6.32 -7.78
N THR A 402 25.02 -7.23 -7.94
CA THR A 402 24.79 -8.52 -8.60
C THR A 402 25.03 -9.68 -7.64
N GLY A 403 24.02 -10.49 -7.35
CA GLY A 403 24.10 -11.57 -6.36
C GLY A 403 23.09 -11.41 -5.23
N GLN A 404 23.50 -11.65 -3.98
CA GLN A 404 22.63 -11.54 -2.81
C GLN A 404 22.94 -10.25 -2.05
N ASP A 405 21.91 -9.46 -1.74
CA ASP A 405 21.94 -8.37 -0.76
C ASP A 405 21.14 -8.75 0.48
N SER A 406 21.59 -8.29 1.64
CA SER A 406 21.01 -8.57 2.96
C SER A 406 21.16 -7.35 3.87
N ALA A 407 20.86 -6.19 3.31
CA ALA A 407 20.78 -4.94 4.05
C ALA A 407 19.50 -4.88 4.88
N ASN A 408 19.41 -3.96 5.84
CA ASN A 408 18.15 -3.74 6.57
C ASN A 408 17.15 -2.91 5.75
N SER A 409 17.61 -2.18 4.74
CA SER A 409 16.77 -1.44 3.77
C SER A 409 17.58 -1.14 2.51
N ASN A 410 16.86 -1.02 1.40
CA ASN A 410 17.38 -0.80 0.07
C ASN A 410 16.63 0.35 -0.62
N ARG A 411 17.35 1.29 -1.22
CA ARG A 411 16.72 2.43 -1.89
C ARG A 411 17.52 2.96 -3.06
N ASP A 412 16.79 3.29 -4.13
CA ASP A 412 17.33 3.76 -5.42
C ASP A 412 18.42 2.81 -5.98
N ALA A 413 18.43 1.54 -5.55
CA ALA A 413 19.43 0.52 -5.88
C ALA A 413 19.02 -0.31 -7.10
N GLU A 414 19.97 -0.73 -7.94
CA GLU A 414 19.77 -1.63 -9.09
C GLU A 414 20.28 -3.03 -8.72
N ILE A 415 19.39 -3.96 -8.38
CA ILE A 415 19.75 -5.27 -7.81
C ILE A 415 19.43 -6.39 -8.79
N SER A 416 20.45 -7.04 -9.36
CA SER A 416 20.29 -8.25 -10.16
C SER A 416 20.63 -9.49 -9.33
N GLY A 417 19.62 -10.07 -8.67
CA GLY A 417 19.76 -11.26 -7.85
C GLY A 417 18.71 -11.42 -6.75
N GLU A 418 19.10 -11.47 -5.48
CA GLU A 418 18.22 -11.72 -4.32
C GLU A 418 18.40 -10.60 -3.28
N ALA A 419 17.36 -9.81 -2.99
CA ALA A 419 17.34 -8.81 -1.93
C ALA A 419 16.59 -9.36 -0.69
N THR A 420 17.12 -9.11 0.51
CA THR A 420 16.60 -9.66 1.78
C THR A 420 16.65 -8.57 2.86
N ASP A 421 15.67 -7.67 2.79
CA ASP A 421 15.66 -6.37 3.46
C ASP A 421 14.38 -6.15 4.29
N ASN A 422 14.24 -5.02 4.99
CA ASN A 422 12.92 -4.63 5.55
C ASN A 422 12.19 -3.63 4.63
N ASP A 423 12.86 -2.57 4.16
CA ASP A 423 12.21 -1.51 3.36
C ASP A 423 12.89 -1.40 1.98
N ASN A 424 12.14 -1.62 0.89
CA ASN A 424 12.54 -1.28 -0.47
C ASN A 424 11.87 0.01 -0.92
N ARG A 425 12.65 0.96 -1.45
CA ARG A 425 12.10 2.22 -1.95
C ARG A 425 12.76 2.68 -3.25
N SER A 426 11.97 2.85 -4.31
CA SER A 426 12.49 3.28 -5.64
C SER A 426 13.61 2.39 -6.20
N ALA A 427 13.77 1.15 -5.70
CA ALA A 427 14.79 0.23 -6.19
C ALA A 427 14.35 -0.41 -7.52
N GLU A 428 15.30 -0.67 -8.42
CA GLU A 428 15.10 -1.47 -9.63
C GLU A 428 15.64 -2.89 -9.36
N ILE A 429 14.77 -3.88 -9.18
CA ILE A 429 15.19 -5.23 -8.75
C ILE A 429 14.86 -6.26 -9.82
N SER A 430 15.88 -6.93 -10.36
CA SER A 430 15.74 -8.05 -11.30
C SER A 430 16.13 -9.37 -10.64
N GLY A 431 15.14 -10.08 -10.08
CA GLY A 431 15.37 -11.42 -9.51
C GLY A 431 14.37 -11.83 -8.42
N VAL A 432 14.77 -11.77 -7.16
CA VAL A 432 13.96 -12.10 -5.97
C VAL A 432 14.08 -10.98 -4.95
N ASP A 433 12.97 -10.58 -4.37
CA ASP A 433 12.88 -9.60 -3.31
C ASP A 433 12.08 -10.18 -2.14
N THR A 434 12.64 -10.17 -0.93
CA THR A 434 11.89 -10.53 0.29
C THR A 434 12.02 -9.41 1.30
N THR A 435 11.14 -8.41 1.20
CA THR A 435 11.10 -7.24 2.07
C THR A 435 10.01 -7.33 3.15
N GLU A 436 9.91 -6.34 4.04
CA GLU A 436 8.68 -6.06 4.77
C GLU A 436 7.79 -5.05 4.02
N ASP A 437 8.36 -4.00 3.41
CA ASP A 437 7.63 -2.94 2.69
C ASP A 437 8.30 -2.63 1.34
N ALA A 438 7.58 -2.76 0.21
CA ALA A 438 8.04 -2.27 -1.09
C ALA A 438 7.28 -0.98 -1.49
N ARG A 439 8.01 0.11 -1.79
CA ARG A 439 7.40 1.43 -2.05
C ARG A 439 7.97 2.13 -3.28
N SER A 440 7.17 2.28 -4.34
CA SER A 440 7.59 2.88 -5.61
C SER A 440 8.79 2.21 -6.29
N ALA A 441 9.04 0.94 -6.00
CA ALA A 441 10.09 0.13 -6.63
C ALA A 441 9.63 -0.40 -8.01
N GLU A 442 10.58 -0.61 -8.92
CA GLU A 442 10.38 -1.30 -10.20
C GLU A 442 10.99 -2.70 -10.09
N ILE A 443 10.18 -3.76 -10.05
CA ILE A 443 10.66 -5.10 -9.69
C ILE A 443 10.29 -6.12 -10.78
N SER A 444 11.31 -6.67 -11.43
CA SER A 444 11.20 -7.71 -12.45
C SER A 444 11.63 -9.07 -11.88
N GLY A 445 10.71 -9.80 -11.25
CA GLY A 445 11.08 -10.96 -10.45
C GLY A 445 9.97 -11.59 -9.60
N GLN A 446 10.38 -12.21 -8.49
CA GLN A 446 9.49 -12.68 -7.44
C GLN A 446 9.64 -11.78 -6.20
N ILE A 447 8.54 -11.31 -5.62
CA ILE A 447 8.49 -10.54 -4.38
C ILE A 447 7.73 -11.34 -3.32
N ALA A 448 8.17 -11.25 -2.07
CA ALA A 448 7.39 -11.63 -0.90
C ALA A 448 7.57 -10.57 0.19
N ASP A 449 6.58 -9.69 0.33
CA ASP A 449 6.58 -8.55 1.26
C ASP A 449 5.36 -8.56 2.22
N ASN A 450 5.31 -7.62 3.16
CA ASN A 450 4.08 -7.35 3.91
C ASN A 450 3.25 -6.27 3.21
N ASP A 451 3.85 -5.11 2.88
CA ASP A 451 3.16 -3.92 2.36
C ASP A 451 3.75 -3.45 1.01
N SER A 452 3.06 -3.74 -0.10
CA SER A 452 3.40 -3.18 -1.43
C SER A 452 2.62 -1.90 -1.71
N ARG A 453 3.31 -0.81 -2.10
CA ARG A 453 2.70 0.50 -2.37
C ARG A 453 3.29 1.27 -3.55
N ASP A 454 2.41 1.72 -4.44
CA ASP A 454 2.76 2.55 -5.61
C ASP A 454 3.90 1.95 -6.48
N ALA A 455 4.09 0.62 -6.45
CA ALA A 455 5.20 -0.09 -7.10
C ALA A 455 4.84 -0.61 -8.50
N GLU A 456 5.82 -0.78 -9.39
CA GLU A 456 5.66 -1.39 -10.72
C GLU A 456 6.30 -2.79 -10.71
N ILE A 457 5.50 -3.85 -10.88
CA ILE A 457 5.93 -5.23 -10.61
C ILE A 457 5.69 -6.12 -11.84
N THR A 458 6.77 -6.66 -12.41
CA THR A 458 6.69 -7.67 -13.49
C THR A 458 7.16 -9.04 -12.99
N GLY A 459 6.23 -9.95 -12.68
CA GLY A 459 6.56 -11.35 -12.35
C GLY A 459 5.62 -12.03 -11.37
N THR A 460 5.98 -12.07 -10.08
CA THR A 460 5.15 -12.65 -9.01
C THR A 460 5.27 -11.84 -7.74
N LEU A 461 4.16 -11.48 -7.10
CA LEU A 461 4.09 -10.83 -5.79
C LEU A 461 3.34 -11.74 -4.81
N GLY A 462 3.80 -11.81 -3.57
CA GLY A 462 3.02 -12.32 -2.45
C GLY A 462 3.10 -11.38 -1.27
N ALA A 463 2.28 -10.32 -1.29
CA ALA A 463 2.17 -9.34 -0.22
C ALA A 463 1.22 -9.79 0.90
N THR A 464 1.18 -9.07 2.02
CA THR A 464 0.01 -9.07 2.89
C THR A 464 -1.01 -8.05 2.39
N ASP A 465 -0.64 -6.77 2.32
CA ASP A 465 -1.44 -5.68 1.78
C ASP A 465 -0.75 -5.11 0.53
N ASN A 466 -1.46 -5.06 -0.60
CA ASN A 466 -0.99 -4.38 -1.81
C ASN A 466 -1.90 -3.21 -2.15
N ARG A 467 -1.32 -2.04 -2.42
CA ARG A 467 -2.06 -0.79 -2.59
C ARG A 467 -1.50 0.14 -3.65
N ALA A 468 -2.32 0.42 -4.67
CA ALA A 468 -2.00 1.35 -5.76
C ALA A 468 -0.75 1.01 -6.58
N SER A 469 -0.34 -0.26 -6.57
CA SER A 469 0.73 -0.79 -7.42
C SER A 469 0.19 -1.16 -8.80
N GLU A 470 1.07 -1.17 -9.81
CA GLU A 470 0.82 -1.66 -11.16
C GLU A 470 1.57 -3.00 -11.33
N MET A 471 0.88 -4.08 -11.73
CA MET A 471 1.49 -5.41 -11.85
C MET A 471 1.25 -6.09 -13.20
N HIS A 472 2.30 -6.66 -13.77
CA HIS A 472 2.27 -7.63 -14.87
C HIS A 472 2.76 -9.00 -14.38
N GLY A 473 1.87 -9.88 -13.94
CA GLY A 473 2.32 -11.14 -13.33
C GLY A 473 1.29 -11.91 -12.54
N VAL A 474 1.72 -12.50 -11.42
CA VAL A 474 0.87 -13.25 -10.48
C VAL A 474 0.92 -12.59 -9.11
N ALA A 475 -0.22 -12.11 -8.61
CA ALA A 475 -0.37 -11.62 -7.23
C ALA A 475 -0.93 -12.74 -6.33
N THR A 476 -0.41 -12.91 -5.12
CA THR A 476 -0.95 -13.84 -4.10
C THR A 476 -1.24 -13.13 -2.76
N ASP A 477 -1.72 -11.89 -2.86
CA ASP A 477 -1.80 -10.93 -1.75
C ASP A 477 -3.02 -11.19 -0.84
N ASN A 478 -2.97 -10.91 0.46
CA ASN A 478 -4.20 -11.05 1.27
C ASN A 478 -5.23 -9.96 0.91
N ASP A 479 -4.79 -8.71 0.80
CA ASP A 479 -5.62 -7.52 0.55
C ASP A 479 -5.13 -6.75 -0.70
N PHE A 480 -5.84 -6.82 -1.83
CA PHE A 480 -5.47 -6.14 -3.08
C PHE A 480 -6.33 -4.88 -3.30
N ARG A 481 -5.78 -3.67 -3.09
CA ARG A 481 -6.58 -2.44 -2.92
C ARG A 481 -6.19 -1.29 -3.87
N ALA A 482 -7.09 -0.90 -4.75
CA ALA A 482 -6.90 0.21 -5.70
C ALA A 482 -5.64 0.06 -6.58
N ALA A 483 -5.26 -1.18 -6.86
CA ALA A 483 -4.09 -1.56 -7.66
C ALA A 483 -4.55 -2.07 -9.05
N GLU A 484 -3.65 -1.99 -10.04
CA GLU A 484 -3.87 -2.51 -11.39
C GLU A 484 -3.05 -3.80 -11.58
N LEU A 485 -3.65 -4.83 -12.16
CA LEU A 485 -2.99 -6.10 -12.43
C LEU A 485 -3.37 -6.65 -13.80
N THR A 486 -2.38 -6.98 -14.61
CA THR A 486 -2.53 -7.82 -15.80
C THR A 486 -1.85 -9.17 -15.57
N GLY A 487 -2.64 -10.23 -15.37
CA GLY A 487 -2.13 -11.60 -15.20
C GLY A 487 -3.02 -12.50 -14.35
N SER A 488 -2.59 -12.91 -13.15
CA SER A 488 -3.35 -13.80 -12.26
C SER A 488 -3.33 -13.30 -10.81
N GLN A 489 -4.42 -13.45 -10.07
CA GLN A 489 -4.67 -12.81 -8.79
C GLN A 489 -5.29 -13.81 -7.80
N GLU A 490 -4.52 -14.33 -6.84
CA GLU A 490 -5.03 -15.11 -5.70
C GLU A 490 -5.13 -14.21 -4.43
N ALA A 491 -6.31 -13.84 -3.94
CA ALA A 491 -6.44 -13.04 -2.70
C ALA A 491 -7.53 -13.48 -1.72
N ASN A 492 -7.53 -12.87 -0.53
CA ASN A 492 -8.73 -12.86 0.30
C ASN A 492 -9.65 -11.72 -0.13
N ASP A 493 -9.21 -10.47 -0.03
CA ASP A 493 -10.05 -9.29 -0.22
C ASP A 493 -9.53 -8.41 -1.37
N ALA A 494 -10.24 -8.39 -2.51
CA ALA A 494 -9.97 -7.46 -3.60
C ALA A 494 -10.89 -6.22 -3.49
N ARG A 495 -10.33 -5.00 -3.57
CA ARG A 495 -11.15 -3.78 -3.45
C ARG A 495 -10.74 -2.59 -4.30
N ALA A 496 -11.70 -2.10 -5.11
CA ALA A 496 -11.56 -0.93 -5.98
C ALA A 496 -10.39 -1.04 -6.98
N SER A 497 -10.07 -2.28 -7.37
CA SER A 497 -8.89 -2.63 -8.17
C SER A 497 -9.29 -2.99 -9.60
N GLU A 498 -8.35 -2.88 -10.54
CA GLU A 498 -8.52 -3.24 -11.95
C GLU A 498 -7.71 -4.50 -12.26
N ILE A 499 -8.35 -5.57 -12.76
CA ILE A 499 -7.69 -6.87 -13.01
C ILE A 499 -7.97 -7.37 -14.43
N ILE A 500 -6.91 -7.60 -15.22
CA ILE A 500 -6.96 -8.14 -16.58
C ILE A 500 -6.34 -9.54 -16.57
N GLY A 501 -7.18 -10.57 -16.48
CA GLY A 501 -6.74 -11.98 -16.50
C GLY A 501 -7.52 -12.87 -15.54
N GLU A 502 -6.84 -13.68 -14.73
CA GLU A 502 -7.47 -14.61 -13.78
C GLU A 502 -7.54 -13.99 -12.37
N ALA A 503 -8.70 -14.07 -11.69
CA ALA A 503 -8.91 -13.44 -10.38
C ALA A 503 -9.67 -14.31 -9.35
N PRO A 504 -9.09 -15.42 -8.87
CA PRO A 504 -9.58 -16.09 -7.67
C PRO A 504 -9.39 -15.27 -6.36
N ALA A 505 -10.48 -14.83 -5.75
CA ALA A 505 -10.49 -14.17 -4.42
C ALA A 505 -11.50 -14.80 -3.45
N ASN A 506 -11.53 -14.40 -2.17
CA ASN A 506 -12.65 -14.75 -1.30
C ASN A 506 -13.78 -13.73 -1.44
N ASP A 507 -13.48 -12.45 -1.21
CA ASP A 507 -14.39 -11.33 -1.31
C ASP A 507 -13.88 -10.31 -2.36
N SER A 508 -14.76 -9.84 -3.25
CA SER A 508 -14.44 -8.73 -4.17
C SER A 508 -15.43 -7.58 -4.01
N ARG A 509 -14.92 -6.34 -4.01
CA ARG A 509 -15.71 -5.13 -3.76
C ARG A 509 -15.32 -3.94 -4.63
N ASP A 510 -16.28 -3.28 -5.25
CA ASP A 510 -16.07 -2.03 -6.00
C ASP A 510 -15.04 -2.17 -7.18
N SER A 511 -14.73 -3.38 -7.66
CA SER A 511 -13.59 -3.68 -8.58
C SER A 511 -14.02 -3.93 -10.04
N GLU A 512 -13.11 -3.66 -10.99
CA GLU A 512 -13.29 -3.89 -12.44
C GLU A 512 -12.40 -5.05 -12.92
N ILE A 513 -12.96 -6.03 -13.64
CA ILE A 513 -12.25 -7.28 -13.97
C ILE A 513 -12.52 -7.71 -15.42
N THR A 514 -11.46 -7.82 -16.22
CA THR A 514 -11.51 -8.37 -17.60
C THR A 514 -10.81 -9.72 -17.67
N GLY A 515 -11.56 -10.82 -17.64
CA GLY A 515 -11.02 -12.19 -17.75
C GLY A 515 -11.86 -13.25 -17.03
N GLU A 516 -11.24 -14.08 -16.19
CA GLU A 516 -11.91 -15.17 -15.44
C GLU A 516 -11.79 -14.95 -13.93
N ILE A 517 -12.90 -14.80 -13.23
CA ILE A 517 -12.97 -14.62 -11.76
C ILE A 517 -13.64 -15.83 -11.10
N SER A 518 -13.17 -16.22 -9.92
CA SER A 518 -13.74 -17.34 -9.15
C SER A 518 -13.71 -17.05 -7.65
N ILE A 519 -14.85 -16.63 -7.08
CA ILE A 519 -14.92 -16.02 -5.74
C ILE A 519 -15.98 -16.63 -4.81
N THR A 520 -15.90 -16.32 -3.51
CA THR A 520 -16.96 -16.64 -2.56
C THR A 520 -18.06 -15.58 -2.61
N ASP A 521 -17.77 -14.33 -2.25
CA ASP A 521 -18.76 -13.25 -2.18
C ASP A 521 -18.36 -12.06 -3.10
N ASN A 522 -19.22 -11.73 -4.08
CA ASN A 522 -19.05 -10.54 -4.91
C ASN A 522 -19.94 -9.39 -4.44
N ARG A 523 -19.44 -8.16 -4.59
CA ARG A 523 -20.24 -6.97 -4.35
C ARG A 523 -19.83 -5.74 -5.16
N ASP A 524 -20.80 -5.07 -5.77
CA ASP A 524 -20.59 -3.74 -6.38
C ASP A 524 -19.48 -3.76 -7.49
N ALA A 525 -19.25 -4.91 -8.14
CA ALA A 525 -18.14 -5.12 -9.11
C ALA A 525 -18.61 -5.22 -10.57
N GLU A 526 -17.73 -4.88 -11.51
CA GLU A 526 -17.95 -4.94 -12.96
C GLU A 526 -17.02 -5.98 -13.59
N ILE A 527 -17.57 -6.97 -14.31
CA ILE A 527 -16.80 -8.11 -14.85
C ILE A 527 -17.06 -8.29 -16.35
N THR A 528 -16.01 -8.28 -17.16
CA THR A 528 -16.05 -8.68 -18.58
C THR A 528 -15.34 -10.03 -18.77
N GLY A 529 -16.07 -11.12 -19.00
CA GLY A 529 -15.50 -12.44 -19.30
C GLY A 529 -16.24 -13.62 -18.66
N VAL A 530 -15.63 -14.31 -17.71
CA VAL A 530 -16.18 -15.48 -17.02
C VAL A 530 -16.18 -15.24 -15.51
N ALA A 531 -17.29 -15.50 -14.83
CA ALA A 531 -17.44 -15.27 -13.40
C ALA A 531 -18.00 -16.50 -12.68
N GLY A 532 -17.27 -17.05 -11.71
CA GLY A 532 -17.76 -18.00 -10.71
C GLY A 532 -17.95 -17.29 -9.37
N ALA A 533 -19.11 -17.45 -8.73
CA ALA A 533 -19.35 -16.89 -7.38
C ALA A 533 -20.21 -17.82 -6.51
N THR A 534 -20.02 -17.80 -5.19
CA THR A 534 -21.01 -18.40 -4.27
C THR A 534 -22.16 -17.44 -4.02
N ASN A 535 -21.89 -16.19 -3.65
CA ASN A 535 -22.87 -15.12 -3.58
C ASN A 535 -22.45 -13.99 -4.53
N SER A 536 -23.39 -13.40 -5.26
CA SER A 536 -23.15 -12.19 -6.05
C SER A 536 -24.19 -11.14 -5.71
N ARG A 537 -23.76 -9.90 -5.47
CA ARG A 537 -24.64 -8.77 -5.10
C ARG A 537 -24.32 -7.51 -5.86
N ASP A 538 -25.36 -6.91 -6.42
CA ASP A 538 -25.28 -5.57 -7.02
C ASP A 538 -24.10 -5.51 -8.04
N THR A 539 -23.96 -6.56 -8.88
CA THR A 539 -22.79 -6.87 -9.73
C THR A 539 -23.16 -6.82 -11.21
N GLU A 540 -22.33 -6.20 -12.04
CA GLU A 540 -22.49 -6.17 -13.51
C GLU A 540 -21.55 -7.19 -14.18
N ILE A 541 -22.07 -8.02 -15.10
CA ILE A 541 -21.30 -9.09 -15.77
C ILE A 541 -21.58 -9.11 -17.28
N SER A 542 -20.57 -8.84 -18.09
CA SER A 542 -20.57 -9.00 -19.55
C SER A 542 -19.84 -10.30 -19.93
N GLY A 543 -20.58 -11.40 -20.09
CA GLY A 543 -20.04 -12.72 -20.44
C GLY A 543 -20.76 -13.90 -19.81
N VAL A 544 -20.04 -14.82 -19.17
CA VAL A 544 -20.59 -16.08 -18.62
C VAL A 544 -20.48 -16.09 -17.09
N ALA A 545 -21.60 -16.23 -16.40
CA ALA A 545 -21.70 -16.28 -14.95
C ALA A 545 -22.16 -17.66 -14.45
N THR A 546 -21.53 -18.17 -13.39
CA THR A 546 -21.90 -19.38 -12.65
C THR A 546 -21.98 -19.02 -11.16
N ILE A 547 -23.18 -18.77 -10.65
CA ILE A 547 -23.39 -18.15 -9.32
C ILE A 547 -24.32 -19.04 -8.48
N ASN A 548 -23.98 -19.40 -7.24
CA ASN A 548 -24.94 -20.16 -6.42
C ASN A 548 -26.15 -19.29 -6.03
N ASP A 549 -25.91 -18.14 -5.38
CA ASP A 549 -26.91 -17.17 -4.93
C ASP A 549 -26.70 -15.81 -5.63
N ALA A 550 -27.45 -15.53 -6.70
CA ALA A 550 -27.41 -14.25 -7.41
C ALA A 550 -28.46 -13.26 -6.88
N ARG A 551 -28.08 -12.00 -6.63
CA ARG A 551 -29.02 -10.96 -6.16
C ARG A 551 -28.68 -9.59 -6.70
N SER A 552 -29.65 -8.89 -7.30
CA SER A 552 -29.40 -7.57 -7.91
C SER A 552 -28.28 -7.57 -8.96
N ALA A 553 -28.03 -8.71 -9.62
CA ALA A 553 -26.99 -8.79 -10.64
C ALA A 553 -27.56 -8.37 -12.01
N GLU A 554 -26.78 -7.63 -12.79
CA GLU A 554 -27.06 -7.26 -14.18
C GLU A 554 -26.11 -8.06 -15.08
N ILE A 555 -26.63 -8.86 -16.03
CA ILE A 555 -25.80 -9.79 -16.81
C ILE A 555 -26.11 -9.68 -18.30
N THR A 556 -25.10 -9.36 -19.11
CA THR A 556 -25.16 -9.48 -20.57
C THR A 556 -24.38 -10.72 -21.00
N GLY A 557 -25.08 -11.81 -21.33
CA GLY A 557 -24.45 -13.06 -21.82
C GLY A 557 -25.13 -14.34 -21.36
N GLN A 558 -24.52 -15.10 -20.45
CA GLN A 558 -25.06 -16.37 -19.95
C GLN A 558 -25.00 -16.44 -18.42
N LEU A 559 -26.07 -16.87 -17.75
CA LEU A 559 -26.08 -17.23 -16.32
C LEU A 559 -26.42 -18.71 -16.10
N SER A 560 -25.68 -19.34 -15.19
CA SER A 560 -26.04 -20.59 -14.53
C SER A 560 -26.16 -20.35 -13.02
N ALA A 561 -27.30 -20.64 -12.38
CA ALA A 561 -27.45 -20.44 -10.93
C ALA A 561 -28.33 -21.47 -10.18
N ASN A 562 -28.26 -21.48 -8.84
CA ASN A 562 -29.20 -22.24 -8.02
C ASN A 562 -30.38 -21.35 -7.58
N ASP A 563 -30.09 -20.26 -6.88
CA ASP A 563 -31.05 -19.29 -6.34
C ASP A 563 -30.74 -17.93 -6.98
N ALA A 564 -31.71 -17.31 -7.67
CA ALA A 564 -31.51 -15.98 -8.26
C ALA A 564 -32.67 -15.04 -7.95
N ARG A 565 -32.38 -13.80 -7.50
CA ARG A 565 -33.40 -12.87 -6.97
C ARG A 565 -33.21 -11.43 -7.44
N SER A 566 -34.24 -10.84 -8.04
CA SER A 566 -34.23 -9.42 -8.44
C SER A 566 -33.03 -9.08 -9.32
N PHE A 567 -32.80 -9.89 -10.35
CA PHE A 567 -31.66 -9.81 -11.26
C PHE A 567 -32.15 -9.49 -12.68
N GLU A 568 -31.32 -8.85 -13.49
CA GLU A 568 -31.62 -8.43 -14.88
C GLU A 568 -30.65 -9.11 -15.86
N ILE A 569 -31.13 -9.74 -16.93
CA ILE A 569 -30.29 -10.43 -17.91
C ILE A 569 -30.68 -10.12 -19.35
N THR A 570 -29.68 -9.84 -20.18
CA THR A 570 -29.79 -9.94 -21.64
C THR A 570 -28.97 -11.14 -22.13
N GLY A 571 -29.63 -12.25 -22.51
CA GLY A 571 -28.97 -13.46 -23.00
C GLY A 571 -29.61 -14.79 -22.58
N GLN A 572 -28.80 -15.78 -22.18
CA GLN A 572 -29.27 -17.14 -21.82
C GLN A 572 -29.17 -17.39 -20.32
N VAL A 573 -30.18 -18.05 -19.75
CA VAL A 573 -30.33 -18.26 -18.31
C VAL A 573 -30.68 -19.72 -18.02
N VAL A 574 -29.98 -20.33 -17.05
CA VAL A 574 -30.24 -21.69 -16.57
C VAL A 574 -30.20 -21.69 -15.05
N ILE A 575 -31.37 -21.71 -14.39
CA ILE A 575 -31.47 -21.58 -12.93
C ILE A 575 -32.28 -22.74 -12.33
N THR A 576 -32.09 -23.04 -11.05
CA THR A 576 -33.01 -23.93 -10.33
C THR A 576 -34.26 -23.17 -9.89
N ASP A 577 -34.12 -22.17 -9.03
CA ASP A 577 -35.19 -21.33 -8.52
C ASP A 577 -34.94 -19.85 -8.87
N SER A 578 -35.78 -19.26 -9.74
CA SER A 578 -35.71 -17.84 -10.11
C SER A 578 -36.82 -17.05 -9.42
N ARG A 579 -36.53 -15.82 -8.99
CA ARG A 579 -37.52 -14.97 -8.34
C ARG A 579 -37.42 -13.48 -8.65
N ASP A 580 -38.56 -12.89 -8.99
CA ASP A 580 -38.72 -11.45 -9.21
C ASP A 580 -37.67 -10.94 -10.23
N ALA A 581 -37.44 -11.69 -11.32
CA ALA A 581 -36.35 -11.54 -12.29
C ALA A 581 -36.77 -10.83 -13.58
N GLU A 582 -35.85 -10.17 -14.29
CA GLU A 582 -36.09 -9.57 -15.61
C GLU A 582 -35.13 -10.17 -16.64
N ILE A 583 -35.65 -10.80 -17.70
CA ILE A 583 -34.84 -11.57 -18.66
C ILE A 583 -35.24 -11.22 -20.09
N THR A 584 -34.29 -10.78 -20.90
CA THR A 584 -34.41 -10.64 -22.36
C THR A 584 -33.57 -11.72 -23.05
N GLY A 585 -34.21 -12.80 -23.53
CA GLY A 585 -33.53 -13.91 -24.20
C GLY A 585 -34.11 -15.29 -23.87
N GLU A 586 -33.27 -16.26 -23.53
CA GLU A 586 -33.67 -17.65 -23.25
C GLU A 586 -33.57 -17.93 -21.74
N ASN A 587 -34.62 -18.48 -21.14
CA ASN A 587 -34.67 -18.85 -19.72
C ASN A 587 -35.01 -20.34 -19.54
N VAL A 588 -34.27 -21.04 -18.68
CA VAL A 588 -34.48 -22.44 -18.32
C VAL A 588 -34.45 -22.59 -16.80
N ASP A 589 -35.63 -22.61 -16.19
CA ASP A 589 -35.86 -22.69 -14.74
C ASP A 589 -36.42 -24.06 -14.33
N ASN A 590 -36.32 -24.44 -13.05
CA ASN A 590 -37.27 -25.40 -12.47
C ASN A 590 -38.50 -24.66 -11.91
N ASP A 591 -38.32 -23.82 -10.88
CA ASP A 591 -39.38 -22.99 -10.29
C ASP A 591 -39.15 -21.51 -10.66
N ALA A 592 -39.89 -21.00 -11.66
CA ALA A 592 -39.88 -19.59 -12.04
C ALA A 592 -40.95 -18.81 -11.30
N ARG A 593 -40.60 -17.78 -10.52
CA ARG A 593 -41.58 -17.02 -9.72
C ARG A 593 -41.51 -15.51 -9.86
N GLY A 594 -42.54 -14.89 -10.44
CA GLY A 594 -42.55 -13.42 -10.62
C GLY A 594 -41.51 -12.93 -11.63
N ALA A 595 -41.07 -13.81 -12.53
CA ALA A 595 -40.12 -13.45 -13.58
C ALA A 595 -40.84 -12.75 -14.76
N GLU A 596 -40.26 -11.66 -15.24
CA GLU A 596 -40.58 -11.01 -16.51
C GLU A 596 -39.62 -11.53 -17.58
N VAL A 597 -40.14 -12.17 -18.64
CA VAL A 597 -39.32 -12.80 -19.69
C VAL A 597 -39.74 -12.33 -21.08
N ASN A 598 -38.85 -11.57 -21.73
CA ASN A 598 -38.94 -11.15 -23.13
C ASN A 598 -38.12 -12.11 -24.01
N GLY A 599 -38.71 -13.27 -24.38
CA GLY A 599 -38.06 -14.27 -25.23
C GLY A 599 -38.60 -15.70 -25.06
N GLU A 600 -37.73 -16.69 -24.92
CA GLU A 600 -38.10 -18.12 -24.76
C GLU A 600 -37.92 -18.54 -23.29
N ALA A 601 -38.88 -19.28 -22.72
CA ALA A 601 -38.86 -19.75 -21.35
C ALA A 601 -39.22 -21.24 -21.25
N VAL A 602 -38.45 -22.00 -20.48
CA VAL A 602 -38.72 -23.39 -20.13
C VAL A 602 -38.75 -23.51 -18.61
N ALA A 603 -39.85 -23.98 -18.03
CA ALA A 603 -40.00 -24.08 -16.58
C ALA A 603 -40.74 -25.37 -16.16
N GLU A 604 -40.31 -26.06 -15.11
CA GLU A 604 -41.16 -27.12 -14.53
C GLU A 604 -42.44 -26.50 -13.93
N ASP A 605 -42.29 -25.48 -13.07
CA ASP A 605 -43.37 -24.71 -12.47
C ASP A 605 -43.14 -23.20 -12.74
N SER A 606 -44.03 -22.54 -13.48
CA SER A 606 -44.07 -21.07 -13.64
C SER A 606 -45.22 -20.49 -12.81
N ARG A 607 -44.91 -19.46 -12.00
CA ARG A 607 -45.88 -18.85 -11.07
C ARG A 607 -45.77 -17.33 -11.03
N ASP A 608 -46.90 -16.65 -11.12
CA ASP A 608 -46.99 -15.19 -11.00
C ASP A 608 -46.09 -14.44 -12.06
N ALA A 609 -45.76 -15.07 -13.19
CA ALA A 609 -44.77 -14.59 -14.18
C ALA A 609 -45.38 -13.77 -15.32
N GLU A 610 -44.62 -12.88 -15.96
CA GLU A 610 -45.02 -12.10 -17.15
C GLU A 610 -44.12 -12.48 -18.33
N ILE A 611 -44.68 -12.94 -19.45
CA ILE A 611 -43.88 -13.53 -20.54
C ILE A 611 -44.33 -12.99 -21.91
N SER A 612 -43.39 -12.44 -22.65
CA SER A 612 -43.55 -11.94 -24.01
C SER A 612 -42.67 -12.75 -24.97
N GLY A 613 -43.25 -13.79 -25.57
CA GLY A 613 -42.53 -14.72 -26.45
C GLY A 613 -43.05 -16.16 -26.37
N GLU A 614 -42.21 -17.14 -26.07
CA GLU A 614 -42.56 -18.56 -25.98
C GLU A 614 -42.33 -19.10 -24.56
N ILE A 615 -43.29 -19.86 -24.02
CA ILE A 615 -43.10 -20.62 -22.78
C ILE A 615 -43.51 -22.09 -22.96
N ILE A 616 -42.63 -22.99 -22.52
CA ILE A 616 -42.91 -24.41 -22.31
C ILE A 616 -42.88 -24.71 -20.82
N SER A 617 -43.94 -25.30 -20.26
CA SER A 617 -43.97 -25.65 -18.83
C SER A 617 -44.74 -26.91 -18.45
N ASN A 618 -44.46 -27.48 -17.28
CA ASN A 618 -45.33 -28.53 -16.73
C ASN A 618 -46.52 -27.92 -15.98
N SER A 619 -46.30 -26.96 -15.07
CA SER A 619 -47.38 -26.20 -14.43
C SER A 619 -47.20 -24.69 -14.62
N ASN A 620 -48.11 -24.03 -15.34
CA ASN A 620 -48.20 -22.57 -15.39
C ASN A 620 -49.32 -22.06 -14.47
N ARG A 621 -49.07 -21.02 -13.67
CA ARG A 621 -50.07 -20.52 -12.71
C ARG A 621 -50.00 -19.03 -12.44
N SER A 622 -51.12 -18.33 -12.64
CA SER A 622 -51.24 -16.89 -12.33
C SER A 622 -50.26 -16.01 -13.08
N SER A 623 -49.84 -16.48 -14.26
CA SER A 623 -48.90 -15.81 -15.15
C SER A 623 -49.65 -15.09 -16.28
N GLU A 624 -49.10 -13.99 -16.79
CA GLU A 624 -49.58 -13.26 -17.97
C GLU A 624 -48.66 -13.57 -19.16
N ILE A 625 -49.20 -14.02 -20.30
CA ILE A 625 -48.41 -14.52 -21.43
C ILE A 625 -48.88 -13.91 -22.75
N THR A 626 -48.02 -13.18 -23.44
CA THR A 626 -48.22 -12.75 -24.83
C THR A 626 -47.29 -13.52 -25.76
N GLY A 627 -47.85 -14.38 -26.63
CA GLY A 627 -47.07 -15.16 -27.60
C GLY A 627 -47.49 -16.62 -27.70
N THR A 628 -46.67 -17.58 -27.25
CA THR A 628 -46.98 -19.02 -27.33
C THR A 628 -46.81 -19.71 -25.97
N LEU A 629 -47.74 -20.61 -25.62
CA LEU A 629 -47.66 -21.46 -24.42
C LEU A 629 -47.83 -22.93 -24.81
N GLY A 630 -46.85 -23.76 -24.44
CA GLY A 630 -47.03 -25.21 -24.24
C GLY A 630 -47.09 -25.51 -22.74
N ALA A 631 -48.20 -26.03 -22.21
CA ALA A 631 -48.27 -26.44 -20.80
C ALA A 631 -48.99 -27.77 -20.54
N THR A 632 -48.56 -28.54 -19.53
CA THR A 632 -49.39 -29.65 -19.05
C THR A 632 -50.60 -29.10 -18.26
N ASP A 633 -50.36 -28.38 -17.16
CA ASP A 633 -51.38 -27.68 -16.39
C ASP A 633 -51.25 -26.16 -16.58
N ASN A 634 -52.35 -25.46 -16.89
CA ASN A 634 -52.41 -24.00 -16.93
C ASN A 634 -53.54 -23.49 -16.02
N ARG A 635 -53.24 -22.63 -15.04
CA ARG A 635 -54.21 -22.30 -13.98
C ARG A 635 -54.22 -20.83 -13.55
N ALA A 636 -55.38 -20.20 -13.67
CA ALA A 636 -55.60 -18.81 -13.24
C ALA A 636 -54.65 -17.81 -13.90
N SER A 637 -54.20 -18.13 -15.11
CA SER A 637 -53.26 -17.36 -15.94
C SER A 637 -54.01 -16.64 -17.06
N GLU A 638 -53.44 -15.59 -17.61
CA GLU A 638 -53.97 -14.82 -18.74
C GLU A 638 -53.06 -15.03 -19.96
N MET A 639 -53.62 -15.24 -21.15
CA MET A 639 -52.84 -15.47 -22.36
C MET A 639 -53.43 -14.78 -23.59
N HIS A 640 -52.56 -14.18 -24.39
CA HIS A 640 -52.86 -13.69 -25.74
C HIS A 640 -51.86 -14.24 -26.77
N GLY A 641 -52.32 -15.15 -27.64
CA GLY A 641 -51.51 -15.70 -28.74
C GLY A 641 -51.87 -17.14 -29.11
N VAL A 642 -50.99 -18.11 -28.86
CA VAL A 642 -51.17 -19.53 -29.23
C VAL A 642 -50.99 -20.45 -28.01
N ALA A 643 -52.06 -21.14 -27.61
CA ALA A 643 -52.06 -22.13 -26.53
C ALA A 643 -52.02 -23.57 -27.06
N THR A 644 -51.17 -24.42 -26.46
CA THR A 644 -51.28 -25.88 -26.51
C THR A 644 -51.21 -26.42 -25.08
N THR A 645 -52.32 -26.90 -24.54
CA THR A 645 -52.39 -27.29 -23.12
C THR A 645 -53.16 -28.59 -22.86
N ASN A 646 -52.76 -29.35 -21.83
CA ASN A 646 -53.51 -30.55 -21.44
C ASN A 646 -54.70 -30.20 -20.53
N ASP A 647 -54.49 -29.45 -19.45
CA ASP A 647 -55.51 -29.06 -18.48
C ASP A 647 -55.50 -27.54 -18.25
N VAL A 648 -56.60 -26.86 -18.57
CA VAL A 648 -56.79 -25.41 -18.33
C VAL A 648 -57.82 -25.18 -17.24
N ARG A 649 -57.51 -24.32 -16.26
CA ARG A 649 -58.42 -24.04 -15.16
C ARG A 649 -58.45 -22.59 -14.71
N SER A 650 -59.62 -21.96 -14.79
CA SER A 650 -59.81 -20.57 -14.32
C SER A 650 -58.91 -19.54 -15.01
N SER A 651 -58.41 -19.85 -16.20
CA SER A 651 -57.51 -19.03 -17.00
C SER A 651 -58.26 -18.34 -18.14
N GLU A 652 -57.75 -17.21 -18.60
CA GLU A 652 -58.18 -16.54 -19.84
C GLU A 652 -57.20 -16.87 -20.97
N ILE A 653 -57.70 -17.20 -22.17
CA ILE A 653 -56.88 -17.50 -23.35
C ILE A 653 -57.51 -16.86 -24.59
N THR A 654 -56.78 -16.00 -25.28
CA THR A 654 -57.23 -15.33 -26.50
C THR A 654 -56.29 -15.64 -27.67
N GLY A 655 -56.84 -15.90 -28.86
CA GLY A 655 -56.05 -16.20 -30.07
C GLY A 655 -56.31 -17.59 -30.66
N VAL A 656 -55.32 -18.48 -30.67
CA VAL A 656 -55.44 -19.86 -31.18
C VAL A 656 -55.22 -20.84 -30.02
N ALA A 657 -56.11 -21.81 -29.80
CA ALA A 657 -56.02 -22.69 -28.64
C ALA A 657 -56.29 -24.17 -28.97
N THR A 658 -55.34 -25.05 -28.64
CA THR A 658 -55.50 -26.51 -28.63
C THR A 658 -55.48 -27.01 -27.19
N ILE A 659 -56.60 -27.54 -26.69
CA ILE A 659 -56.78 -27.82 -25.26
C ILE A 659 -57.38 -29.22 -25.04
N ASN A 660 -56.74 -30.09 -24.26
CA ASN A 660 -57.33 -31.40 -23.99
C ASN A 660 -58.49 -31.34 -22.98
N SER A 661 -58.39 -30.57 -21.90
CA SER A 661 -59.44 -30.36 -20.90
C SER A 661 -59.48 -28.92 -20.42
N SER A 662 -60.66 -28.29 -20.37
CA SER A 662 -60.86 -26.96 -19.78
C SER A 662 -61.88 -26.98 -18.65
N ARG A 663 -61.64 -26.16 -17.61
CA ARG A 663 -62.56 -25.98 -16.49
C ARG A 663 -62.65 -24.53 -16.01
N SER A 664 -63.85 -23.94 -16.11
CA SER A 664 -64.10 -22.57 -15.65
C SER A 664 -63.14 -21.53 -16.24
N ALA A 665 -62.69 -21.77 -17.47
CA ALA A 665 -61.78 -20.92 -18.23
C ALA A 665 -62.57 -20.09 -19.24
N GLU A 666 -62.03 -18.94 -19.63
CA GLU A 666 -62.56 -18.06 -20.67
C GLU A 666 -61.62 -18.11 -21.88
N ILE A 667 -62.14 -18.46 -23.06
CA ILE A 667 -61.29 -18.86 -24.19
C ILE A 667 -61.87 -18.28 -25.49
N SER A 668 -61.12 -17.47 -26.24
CA SER A 668 -61.61 -16.84 -27.48
C SER A 668 -60.67 -16.95 -28.69
N GLY A 669 -61.25 -17.01 -29.89
CA GLY A 669 -60.53 -17.04 -31.18
C GLY A 669 -60.73 -18.33 -32.01
N GLU A 670 -59.65 -18.99 -32.43
CA GLU A 670 -59.69 -20.29 -33.16
C GLU A 670 -59.33 -21.44 -32.22
N ILE A 671 -60.27 -22.35 -31.97
CA ILE A 671 -60.27 -23.20 -30.78
C ILE A 671 -60.52 -24.66 -31.16
N ASN A 672 -59.70 -25.55 -30.63
CA ASN A 672 -59.82 -27.01 -30.77
C ASN A 672 -59.68 -27.65 -29.38
N GLN A 673 -60.80 -28.05 -28.75
CA GLN A 673 -60.79 -28.68 -27.42
C GLN A 673 -61.38 -30.10 -27.42
N ASN A 674 -60.82 -31.00 -26.62
CA ASN A 674 -61.44 -32.31 -26.43
C ASN A 674 -62.57 -32.23 -25.38
N ASP A 675 -62.29 -31.82 -24.14
CA ASP A 675 -63.27 -31.75 -23.06
C ASP A 675 -63.40 -30.32 -22.47
N SER A 676 -64.62 -29.83 -22.23
CA SER A 676 -64.85 -28.56 -21.52
C SER A 676 -65.88 -28.67 -20.40
N ARG A 677 -65.64 -27.95 -19.29
CA ARG A 677 -66.54 -27.89 -18.14
C ARG A 677 -66.70 -26.50 -17.53
N ASP A 678 -67.93 -26.04 -17.43
CA ASP A 678 -68.27 -24.75 -16.80
C ASP A 678 -67.47 -23.56 -17.40
N ALA A 679 -67.05 -23.64 -18.67
CA ALA A 679 -66.12 -22.72 -19.35
C ALA A 679 -66.83 -21.85 -20.41
N GLU A 680 -66.32 -20.65 -20.66
CA GLU A 680 -66.83 -19.70 -21.66
C GLU A 680 -65.94 -19.72 -22.90
N ILE A 681 -66.51 -19.90 -24.09
CA ILE A 681 -65.78 -20.18 -25.34
C ILE A 681 -66.34 -19.33 -26.48
N THR A 682 -65.58 -18.37 -27.03
CA THR A 682 -66.05 -17.45 -28.08
C THR A 682 -65.19 -17.46 -29.34
N GLY A 683 -65.70 -17.98 -30.46
CA GLY A 683 -65.05 -17.88 -31.77
C GLY A 683 -65.34 -19.05 -32.72
N ALA A 684 -64.33 -19.46 -33.49
CA ALA A 684 -64.39 -20.62 -34.37
C ALA A 684 -63.92 -21.86 -33.61
N THR A 685 -64.82 -22.80 -33.33
CA THR A 685 -64.61 -23.82 -32.29
C THR A 685 -64.92 -25.24 -32.78
N LEU A 686 -64.00 -26.16 -32.50
CA LEU A 686 -64.20 -27.61 -32.49
C LEU A 686 -64.16 -28.08 -31.04
N THR A 687 -65.24 -28.69 -30.54
CA THR A 687 -65.27 -29.33 -29.21
C THR A 687 -65.65 -30.81 -29.30
N GLY A 688 -65.04 -31.65 -28.46
CA GLY A 688 -65.42 -33.06 -28.30
C GLY A 688 -66.64 -33.19 -27.38
N ASN A 689 -66.39 -33.16 -26.07
CA ASN A 689 -67.37 -33.19 -24.99
C ASN A 689 -67.50 -31.82 -24.31
N SER A 690 -68.72 -31.32 -24.11
CA SER A 690 -68.93 -30.06 -23.36
C SER A 690 -70.01 -30.19 -22.28
N ARG A 691 -69.74 -29.65 -21.08
CA ARG A 691 -70.68 -29.70 -19.95
C ARG A 691 -70.69 -28.41 -19.11
N GLY A 692 -71.82 -27.71 -19.03
CA GLY A 692 -71.92 -26.46 -18.26
C GLY A 692 -71.29 -25.26 -18.94
N ALA A 693 -70.79 -25.42 -20.17
CA ALA A 693 -70.09 -24.39 -20.92
C ALA A 693 -71.05 -23.40 -21.59
N GLU A 694 -70.59 -22.19 -21.83
CA GLU A 694 -71.23 -21.18 -22.68
C GLU A 694 -70.37 -21.01 -23.93
N ILE A 695 -70.96 -21.11 -25.13
CA ILE A 695 -70.22 -21.18 -26.40
C ILE A 695 -70.83 -20.24 -27.43
N SER A 696 -70.05 -19.31 -27.98
CA SER A 696 -70.50 -18.31 -28.94
C SER A 696 -69.67 -18.36 -30.24
N GLY A 697 -70.30 -18.34 -31.41
CA GLY A 697 -69.63 -18.24 -32.71
C GLY A 697 -69.95 -19.35 -33.71
N GLY A 698 -68.92 -19.90 -34.35
CA GLY A 698 -69.04 -20.94 -35.39
C GLY A 698 -68.49 -22.28 -34.88
N LEU A 699 -69.35 -23.29 -34.78
CA LEU A 699 -69.15 -24.41 -33.85
C LEU A 699 -69.37 -25.79 -34.49
N ILE A 700 -68.52 -26.76 -34.16
CA ILE A 700 -68.72 -28.20 -34.40
C ILE A 700 -68.53 -28.95 -33.08
N VAL A 701 -69.53 -29.71 -32.63
CA VAL A 701 -69.48 -30.51 -31.38
C VAL A 701 -69.93 -31.96 -31.58
N THR A 702 -69.38 -32.90 -30.82
CA THR A 702 -69.74 -34.32 -30.90
C THR A 702 -70.49 -34.92 -29.71
N ASP A 703 -70.46 -34.31 -28.52
CA ASP A 703 -71.26 -34.71 -27.35
C ASP A 703 -71.48 -33.51 -26.38
N THR A 704 -72.71 -33.04 -26.12
CA THR A 704 -72.94 -31.93 -25.15
C THR A 704 -74.01 -32.15 -24.09
N ARG A 705 -73.83 -31.51 -22.92
CA ARG A 705 -74.77 -31.59 -21.81
C ARG A 705 -74.84 -30.32 -20.96
N ALA A 706 -76.02 -29.67 -20.92
CA ALA A 706 -76.22 -28.42 -20.19
C ALA A 706 -75.22 -27.35 -20.63
N VAL A 707 -75.23 -27.03 -21.92
CA VAL A 707 -74.35 -26.05 -22.57
C VAL A 707 -75.26 -24.96 -23.17
N GLU A 708 -74.86 -23.70 -23.09
CA GLU A 708 -75.49 -22.60 -23.83
C GLU A 708 -74.70 -22.33 -25.11
N ILE A 709 -75.38 -22.17 -26.25
CA ILE A 709 -74.77 -22.03 -27.57
C ILE A 709 -75.41 -20.87 -28.33
N ILE A 710 -74.60 -19.94 -28.84
CA ILE A 710 -75.06 -18.77 -29.61
C ILE A 710 -74.31 -18.70 -30.95
N GLY A 711 -75.02 -18.77 -32.09
CA GLY A 711 -74.40 -18.64 -33.43
C GLY A 711 -74.69 -19.78 -34.40
N GLU A 712 -73.69 -20.22 -35.18
CA GLU A 712 -73.85 -21.31 -36.15
C GLU A 712 -73.21 -22.60 -35.60
N ALA A 713 -74.01 -23.67 -35.42
CA ALA A 713 -73.55 -24.90 -34.78
C ALA A 713 -73.89 -26.18 -35.57
N ILE A 714 -72.94 -27.12 -35.59
CA ILE A 714 -73.13 -28.50 -36.06
C ILE A 714 -72.91 -29.43 -34.87
N ILE A 715 -73.97 -30.13 -34.42
CA ILE A 715 -73.96 -30.88 -33.15
C ILE A 715 -74.37 -32.33 -33.36
N ASN A 716 -73.54 -33.24 -32.88
CA ASN A 716 -73.89 -34.64 -32.66
C ASN A 716 -74.18 -34.85 -31.16
N ASP A 717 -75.21 -35.65 -30.83
CA ASP A 717 -75.79 -35.94 -29.50
C ASP A 717 -75.69 -34.82 -28.42
N PHE A 718 -76.82 -34.18 -28.12
CA PHE A 718 -76.89 -33.20 -27.04
C PHE A 718 -78.07 -33.34 -26.09
N ARG A 719 -77.84 -32.94 -24.84
CA ARG A 719 -78.82 -33.06 -23.76
C ARG A 719 -78.92 -31.83 -22.86
N SER A 720 -80.12 -31.24 -22.82
CA SER A 720 -80.43 -30.09 -21.96
C SER A 720 -79.56 -28.87 -22.22
N ALA A 721 -79.19 -28.67 -23.49
CA ALA A 721 -78.56 -27.44 -23.95
C ALA A 721 -79.61 -26.34 -24.19
N GLU A 722 -79.16 -25.09 -24.24
CA GLU A 722 -79.90 -23.94 -24.76
C GLU A 722 -79.17 -23.44 -26.01
N ILE A 723 -79.86 -23.24 -27.13
CA ILE A 723 -79.24 -22.94 -28.42
C ILE A 723 -79.97 -21.78 -29.09
N ASN A 724 -79.24 -20.72 -29.45
CA ASN A 724 -79.76 -19.49 -30.04
C ASN A 724 -79.03 -19.17 -31.36
N GLY A 725 -79.56 -19.63 -32.50
CA GLY A 725 -78.94 -19.38 -33.82
C GLY A 725 -79.32 -20.35 -34.95
N THR A 726 -78.32 -20.80 -35.72
CA THR A 726 -78.49 -21.68 -36.91
C THR A 726 -77.84 -23.04 -36.64
N GLU A 727 -78.60 -24.12 -36.69
CA GLU A 727 -78.18 -25.44 -36.21
C GLU A 727 -78.34 -26.58 -37.24
N GLN A 728 -77.32 -27.43 -37.34
CA GLN A 728 -77.42 -28.77 -37.92
C GLN A 728 -77.21 -29.83 -36.84
N ALA A 729 -78.29 -30.53 -36.47
CA ALA A 729 -78.34 -31.42 -35.32
C ALA A 729 -78.56 -32.88 -35.71
N VAL A 730 -77.82 -33.82 -35.12
CA VAL A 730 -78.07 -35.26 -35.33
C VAL A 730 -79.08 -35.81 -34.34
N ASP A 731 -78.85 -35.65 -33.03
CA ASP A 731 -79.75 -36.13 -31.97
C ASP A 731 -79.86 -35.10 -30.83
N SER A 732 -81.08 -34.71 -30.45
CA SER A 732 -81.32 -33.75 -29.35
C SER A 732 -82.25 -34.30 -28.26
N ARG A 733 -81.98 -33.94 -26.99
CA ARG A 733 -82.78 -34.38 -25.84
C ARG A 733 -82.98 -33.34 -24.75
N ALA A 734 -84.22 -32.94 -24.54
CA ALA A 734 -84.66 -32.10 -23.42
C ALA A 734 -83.93 -30.76 -23.36
N SER A 735 -83.71 -30.16 -24.53
CA SER A 735 -82.98 -28.91 -24.81
C SER A 735 -83.96 -27.82 -25.28
N GLU A 736 -83.54 -26.55 -25.25
CA GLU A 736 -84.29 -25.41 -25.79
C GLU A 736 -83.53 -24.81 -26.98
N ILE A 737 -84.22 -24.52 -28.08
CA ILE A 737 -83.59 -24.17 -29.37
C ILE A 737 -84.38 -23.05 -30.05
N THR A 738 -83.73 -21.94 -30.37
CA THR A 738 -84.34 -20.76 -31.01
C THR A 738 -83.56 -20.37 -32.27
N GLY A 739 -84.23 -20.41 -33.43
CA GLY A 739 -83.67 -19.96 -34.72
C GLY A 739 -83.97 -20.87 -35.92
N ILE A 740 -82.94 -21.36 -36.62
CA ILE A 740 -83.10 -22.24 -37.80
C ILE A 740 -82.43 -23.59 -37.51
N GLU A 741 -83.23 -24.64 -37.34
CA GLU A 741 -82.80 -25.95 -36.86
C GLU A 741 -83.02 -27.04 -37.93
N THR A 742 -82.00 -27.85 -38.21
CA THR A 742 -82.07 -28.99 -39.12
C THR A 742 -81.68 -30.30 -38.41
N VAL A 743 -82.68 -30.97 -37.83
CA VAL A 743 -82.48 -32.18 -36.98
C VAL A 743 -82.69 -33.50 -37.71
N PHE A 744 -81.87 -34.50 -37.40
CA PHE A 744 -82.23 -35.88 -37.72
C PHE A 744 -83.21 -36.49 -36.69
N SER A 745 -83.01 -36.30 -35.38
CA SER A 745 -83.88 -36.85 -34.31
C SER A 745 -83.95 -35.96 -33.05
N SER A 746 -85.16 -35.70 -32.50
CA SER A 746 -85.34 -34.92 -31.24
C SER A 746 -86.28 -35.57 -30.22
N ARG A 747 -86.02 -35.36 -28.92
CA ARG A 747 -86.83 -35.90 -27.81
C ARG A 747 -87.00 -34.93 -26.63
N ASN A 748 -88.24 -34.56 -26.31
CA ASN A 748 -88.60 -33.66 -25.20
C ASN A 748 -87.98 -32.25 -25.26
N SER A 749 -87.50 -31.80 -26.42
CA SER A 749 -86.90 -30.46 -26.61
C SER A 749 -87.96 -29.42 -26.98
N GLU A 750 -87.73 -28.14 -26.67
CA GLU A 750 -88.55 -27.00 -27.12
C GLU A 750 -87.83 -26.26 -28.26
N ILE A 751 -88.57 -25.93 -29.33
CA ILE A 751 -88.02 -25.44 -30.60
C ILE A 751 -88.83 -24.23 -31.07
N THR A 752 -88.21 -23.06 -31.20
CA THR A 752 -88.83 -21.81 -31.65
C THR A 752 -88.15 -21.30 -32.93
N GLY A 753 -88.81 -21.45 -34.09
CA GLY A 753 -88.26 -20.96 -35.38
C GLY A 753 -88.55 -21.83 -36.60
N ILE A 754 -87.53 -22.19 -37.39
CA ILE A 754 -87.68 -23.01 -38.61
C ILE A 754 -87.09 -24.40 -38.39
N LEU A 755 -87.89 -25.46 -38.55
CA LEU A 755 -87.52 -26.84 -38.23
C LEU A 755 -87.52 -27.79 -39.43
N GLY A 756 -86.36 -28.38 -39.74
CA GLY A 756 -86.13 -29.41 -40.76
C GLY A 756 -86.12 -30.87 -40.27
N SER A 757 -86.86 -31.22 -39.20
CA SER A 757 -86.72 -32.51 -38.49
C SER A 757 -87.12 -33.78 -39.28
N SER A 758 -86.33 -34.86 -39.19
CA SER A 758 -86.69 -36.18 -39.75
C SER A 758 -87.54 -37.07 -38.79
N SER A 759 -87.37 -36.91 -37.47
CA SER A 759 -88.09 -37.63 -36.41
C SER A 759 -88.15 -36.79 -35.13
N SER A 760 -89.29 -36.73 -34.44
CA SER A 760 -89.41 -36.07 -33.13
C SER A 760 -90.34 -36.82 -32.18
N ARG A 761 -90.07 -36.77 -30.86
CA ARG A 761 -90.89 -37.41 -29.82
C ARG A 761 -91.00 -36.56 -28.57
N GLY A 762 -92.19 -36.01 -28.32
CA GLY A 762 -92.47 -35.19 -27.14
C GLY A 762 -91.83 -33.79 -27.17
N ALA A 763 -91.31 -33.37 -28.32
CA ALA A 763 -90.79 -32.02 -28.52
C ALA A 763 -91.95 -31.04 -28.78
N GLU A 764 -91.84 -29.82 -28.25
CA GLU A 764 -92.75 -28.70 -28.51
C GLU A 764 -92.13 -27.78 -29.58
N ILE A 765 -92.94 -27.34 -30.55
CA ILE A 765 -92.43 -26.63 -31.75
C ILE A 765 -93.31 -25.42 -32.01
N ASN A 766 -92.72 -24.23 -31.85
CA ASN A 766 -93.35 -22.93 -32.03
C ASN A 766 -92.76 -22.22 -33.26
N GLY A 767 -93.19 -22.64 -34.46
CA GLY A 767 -92.68 -22.07 -35.72
C GLY A 767 -93.00 -22.86 -36.98
N GLN A 768 -92.24 -22.63 -38.06
CA GLN A 768 -92.44 -23.27 -39.36
C GLN A 768 -91.71 -24.61 -39.45
N ARG A 769 -92.44 -25.70 -39.72
CA ARG A 769 -91.83 -27.00 -40.07
C ARG A 769 -91.64 -27.08 -41.58
N VAL A 770 -90.45 -27.47 -42.04
CA VAL A 770 -90.13 -27.65 -43.46
C VAL A 770 -89.73 -29.11 -43.69
N ASN A 771 -90.34 -29.76 -44.69
CA ASN A 771 -90.02 -31.16 -45.01
C ASN A 771 -88.76 -31.22 -45.91
N PRO A 772 -87.62 -31.77 -45.44
CA PRO A 772 -86.35 -31.76 -46.19
C PRO A 772 -86.34 -32.59 -47.48
N TYR A 773 -87.41 -33.36 -47.75
CA TYR A 773 -87.53 -34.20 -48.96
C TYR A 773 -88.25 -33.53 -50.14
N CYS A 774 -88.50 -32.21 -50.10
CA CYS A 774 -89.13 -31.49 -51.22
C CYS A 774 -88.10 -30.69 -52.06
N PRO A 775 -87.80 -31.08 -53.31
CA PRO A 775 -86.81 -30.38 -54.12
C PRO A 775 -87.32 -29.02 -54.64
N LEU A 776 -86.49 -27.98 -54.49
CA LEU A 776 -86.73 -26.68 -55.11
C LEU A 776 -86.66 -26.77 -56.65
N PRO A 777 -87.49 -26.03 -57.39
CA PRO A 777 -87.48 -26.06 -58.86
C PRO A 777 -86.23 -25.36 -59.42
N SER A 778 -85.44 -26.08 -60.23
CA SER A 778 -84.26 -25.53 -60.91
C SER A 778 -84.63 -24.40 -61.88
N PRO A 779 -83.94 -23.23 -61.86
CA PRO A 779 -84.21 -22.14 -62.79
C PRO A 779 -83.70 -22.37 -64.22
N TYR A 780 -82.89 -23.40 -64.47
CA TYR A 780 -82.22 -23.61 -65.75
C TYR A 780 -82.51 -24.99 -66.36
N THR A 781 -83.36 -25.00 -67.38
CA THR A 781 -83.28 -26.00 -68.46
C THR A 781 -83.78 -25.37 -69.78
N PRO A 782 -82.92 -25.18 -70.79
CA PRO A 782 -83.34 -24.57 -72.05
C PRO A 782 -84.21 -25.50 -72.90
N LYS A 783 -84.95 -24.91 -73.83
CA LYS A 783 -85.88 -25.61 -74.74
C LYS A 783 -85.14 -26.53 -75.72
N THR A 784 -85.86 -27.58 -76.14
CA THR A 784 -85.61 -28.50 -77.28
C THR A 784 -84.47 -29.52 -77.18
N SER A 785 -84.82 -30.78 -76.94
CA SER A 785 -84.41 -31.92 -77.78
C SER A 785 -85.42 -33.08 -77.65
N PRO A 786 -85.78 -33.84 -78.71
CA PRO A 786 -86.92 -34.76 -78.67
C PRO A 786 -86.52 -36.25 -78.81
N TYR A 787 -86.59 -37.04 -77.73
CA TYR A 787 -86.65 -38.52 -77.86
C TYR A 787 -87.50 -39.19 -76.76
N THR A 788 -88.26 -40.21 -77.19
CA THR A 788 -89.36 -40.84 -76.45
C THR A 788 -89.01 -42.24 -75.92
N ARG A 789 -89.28 -42.52 -74.63
CA ARG A 789 -89.65 -43.85 -74.07
C ARG A 789 -90.12 -43.63 -72.62
N LYS A 790 -91.40 -43.73 -72.25
CA LYS A 790 -92.38 -44.84 -72.29
C LYS A 790 -92.28 -45.81 -71.09
N GLU A 791 -93.10 -45.48 -70.08
CA GLU A 791 -93.86 -46.34 -69.14
C GLU A 791 -93.14 -47.40 -68.27
N GLY A 792 -93.36 -47.27 -66.95
CA GLY A 792 -93.15 -48.32 -65.94
C GLY A 792 -93.87 -47.93 -64.65
N ILE A 793 -95.02 -48.54 -64.36
CA ILE A 793 -95.91 -48.15 -63.25
C ILE A 793 -95.74 -49.10 -62.07
N TYR A 794 -95.60 -48.51 -60.87
CA TYR A 794 -95.74 -49.00 -59.48
C TYR A 794 -94.50 -48.80 -58.60
N SER A 795 -94.66 -47.91 -57.61
CA SER A 795 -93.81 -47.75 -56.43
C SER A 795 -94.68 -48.01 -55.19
N PRO A 796 -94.24 -48.83 -54.21
CA PRO A 796 -94.89 -48.99 -52.92
C PRO A 796 -94.20 -48.15 -51.83
N TYR A 797 -94.08 -46.83 -52.06
CA TYR A 797 -93.74 -45.88 -51.00
C TYR A 797 -94.87 -44.87 -50.81
N PRO A 798 -95.30 -44.59 -49.55
CA PRO A 798 -96.38 -43.65 -49.31
C PRO A 798 -95.95 -42.23 -49.69
N LYS A 799 -96.82 -41.53 -50.42
CA LYS A 799 -96.67 -40.08 -50.65
C LYS A 799 -96.66 -39.38 -49.29
N ARG A 800 -95.51 -38.84 -48.88
CA ARG A 800 -95.46 -37.83 -47.81
C ARG A 800 -95.85 -36.51 -48.46
N ASN A 801 -96.89 -35.86 -47.92
CA ASN A 801 -97.25 -34.50 -48.35
C ASN A 801 -96.14 -33.54 -47.89
N CYS A 802 -95.74 -32.62 -48.78
CA CYS A 802 -95.07 -31.39 -48.36
C CYS A 802 -96.16 -30.34 -48.17
N ASN A 803 -96.30 -29.85 -46.94
CA ASN A 803 -96.90 -28.57 -46.57
C ASN A 803 -95.95 -27.94 -45.56
#